data_AF-A0A1M2ZBH0-F1
#
_entry.id   AF-A0A1M2ZBH0-F1
#
_cell.length_a   1.000
_cell.length_b   1.000
_cell.length_c   1.000
_cell.angle_alpha   90.00
_cell.angle_beta   90.00
_cell.angle_gamma   90.00
#
_symmetry.space_group_name_H-M   'P 1'
#
loop_
_entity.id
_entity.type
_entity.pdbx_description
1 polymer ?
#
loop_
_entity_poly.entity_id
_entity_poly.type
_entity_poly.pdbx_seq_one_letter_code
_entity_poly.pdbx_strand_id
1 'polypeptide(L)'
;MKKLISVLALICVISILFTSCVGEIKSKNPHDKSNLVGPGTTVGDLYATDMTYYEKIAAKGNYELWFNKSTTDIFVKVLDTGYIWSSAGNYMNSTPSMGKLLTMSYSNLQGTNVDLSSDTDSVAKGQFKYELIKDKDVGQGVKIQYSLGDVQLELFLPLAMSPERFKMFTAKMSEDDKAIMEHAYFLVDFNSDEYAGRAPEEIAEYKNNYKLAGETPWYYTRPDIVQETKLAVDKALKAAGYTDADFVKDNKGTNYKKTETPEFNVNLYLTLDQDGLNVRIPENEIYHSKNNTIENICVLPDFAATSKIQRETGYFLLPDGSGSIMNFYNGKDDYREDHVYVPIYGVDKSLNAPEKTEDYNQAIFPVFGVSVDSPSGKNNGILAIIEEGETFAGIEARTGTGGDSLTAGPAIWPEFRINEKARIKSFTTSQESNENFNIFQFERYLGNLRVKYKFLSGDSSYSAMAKKYQKYLFGDRQPNAPKPYTSTVEMVNVIDVKKNFLGVTYNSKETLTTFDQAEKIALELKNAGLQSINLKLSGWFGGGYRHGLLNSIKVEKGAGGTDRLKSVYQNLTKNGINVFMDADVQYAYSNALTFGKPNNRDIASYINKQTGIYMDYNPVTFRAGYTSPSYMLTQDAVSKNFKGLMSGYEKLGIKNVSLRHIGEDILANYTIKTYAERQTVLNKLLDNVKELDKKGYKIMGSTGDAPFVQYLDVINGLPIESADHDKTDYSVPFTAMVLSGYVDYTYKPINLSNSEPADLLKLVETGAGASFILTGQHYTKLSSSEFHYLYSTEYADIKDNVVTAFKKLEAAQKNTYGSVIAKHERLAEKVYKTTYTNGYYAVVNYTDKDYQYTNEQNTVVKVKAKDFITGKGGAANGN
;
A
#
# COMPACT_ATOMS: atom_id res chain seq x y z
N MET A 1 21.03 -50.22 24.28
CA MET A 1 21.54 -49.05 23.51
C MET A 1 21.24 -49.14 22.00
N LYS A 2 21.64 -50.18 21.25
CA LYS A 2 21.39 -50.27 19.80
C LYS A 2 19.90 -50.20 19.38
N LYS A 3 18.97 -50.79 20.17
CA LYS A 3 17.52 -50.67 19.94
C LYS A 3 16.95 -49.28 20.24
N LEU A 4 17.54 -48.53 21.17
CA LEU A 4 17.10 -47.16 21.51
C LEU A 4 17.53 -46.15 20.45
N ILE A 5 18.74 -46.32 19.92
CA ILE A 5 19.31 -45.50 18.83
C ILE A 5 18.53 -45.75 17.53
N SER A 6 18.09 -46.99 17.27
CA SER A 6 17.29 -47.30 16.08
C SER A 6 15.88 -46.71 16.13
N VAL A 7 15.26 -46.63 17.33
CA VAL A 7 13.94 -46.01 17.51
C VAL A 7 14.02 -44.47 17.41
N LEU A 8 15.08 -43.85 17.97
CA LEU A 8 15.32 -42.41 17.81
C LEU A 8 15.68 -42.02 16.37
N ALA A 9 16.46 -42.84 15.66
CA ALA A 9 16.73 -42.64 14.24
C ALA A 9 15.47 -42.81 13.38
N LEU A 10 14.60 -43.77 13.71
CA LEU A 10 13.32 -43.96 13.01
C LEU A 10 12.35 -42.79 13.29
N ILE A 11 12.31 -42.25 14.52
CA ILE A 11 11.52 -41.05 14.85
C ILE A 11 12.07 -39.82 14.12
N CYS A 12 13.39 -39.66 14.00
CA CYS A 12 13.99 -38.57 13.23
C CYS A 12 13.75 -38.73 11.72
N VAL A 13 13.83 -39.95 11.17
CA VAL A 13 13.55 -40.21 9.74
C VAL A 13 12.06 -40.08 9.43
N ILE A 14 11.16 -40.46 10.34
CA ILE A 14 9.72 -40.19 10.21
C ILE A 14 9.43 -38.67 10.30
N SER A 15 10.14 -37.93 11.16
CA SER A 15 10.04 -36.46 11.23
C SER A 15 10.58 -35.77 9.97
N ILE A 16 11.55 -36.37 9.29
CA ILE A 16 12.10 -35.90 7.99
C ILE A 16 11.17 -36.28 6.82
N LEU A 17 10.48 -37.42 6.90
CA LEU A 17 9.43 -37.81 5.94
C LEU A 17 8.15 -36.97 6.09
N PHE A 18 7.86 -36.40 7.27
CA PHE A 18 6.79 -35.43 7.47
C PHE A 18 7.18 -33.97 7.17
N THR A 19 8.46 -33.68 6.88
CA THR A 19 8.91 -32.33 6.46
C THR A 19 9.22 -32.22 4.96
N SER A 20 9.18 -33.33 4.22
CA SER A 20 9.19 -33.36 2.75
C SER A 20 7.79 -33.41 2.13
N CYS A 21 6.74 -33.48 2.94
CA CYS A 21 5.45 -32.96 2.53
C CYS A 21 5.55 -31.44 2.57
N VAL A 22 5.73 -30.82 1.39
CA VAL A 22 5.17 -29.49 1.11
C VAL A 22 3.66 -29.64 1.33
N GLY A 23 3.24 -29.61 2.59
CA GLY A 23 1.86 -29.71 2.96
C GLY A 23 1.18 -28.51 2.32
N GLU A 24 0.22 -28.76 1.43
CA GLU A 24 -0.66 -27.74 0.87
C GLU A 24 -1.08 -26.81 2.00
N ILE A 25 -0.50 -25.61 2.02
CA ILE A 25 -1.06 -24.53 2.80
C ILE A 25 -2.30 -24.12 2.00
N LYS A 26 -3.42 -24.80 2.28
CA LYS A 26 -4.72 -24.48 1.68
C LYS A 26 -5.08 -23.06 2.10
N SER A 27 -5.09 -22.15 1.12
CA SER A 27 -5.78 -20.86 1.24
C SER A 27 -7.17 -21.11 1.82
N LYS A 28 -7.55 -20.35 2.84
CA LYS A 28 -8.91 -20.35 3.40
C LYS A 28 -9.88 -19.47 2.60
N ASN A 29 -9.37 -18.72 1.63
CA ASN A 29 -10.21 -17.86 0.81
C ASN A 29 -11.20 -18.74 0.00
N PRO A 30 -12.47 -18.33 -0.11
CA PRO A 30 -13.47 -19.11 -0.82
C PRO A 30 -13.05 -19.32 -2.29
N HIS A 31 -12.87 -20.58 -2.67
CA HIS A 31 -12.69 -21.00 -4.07
C HIS A 31 -14.06 -21.24 -4.70
N ASP A 32 -14.87 -20.19 -4.84
CA ASP A 32 -16.12 -20.34 -5.58
C ASP A 32 -15.81 -20.40 -7.09
N LYS A 33 -15.78 -21.62 -7.63
CA LYS A 33 -15.53 -21.89 -9.05
C LYS A 33 -16.68 -21.44 -9.98
N SER A 34 -17.82 -21.00 -9.45
CA SER A 34 -19.06 -20.84 -10.22
C SER A 34 -19.10 -19.64 -11.19
N ASN A 35 -18.01 -18.88 -11.34
CA ASN A 35 -17.99 -17.59 -12.04
C ASN A 35 -16.95 -17.46 -13.17
N LEU A 36 -16.42 -18.54 -13.75
CA LEU A 36 -15.57 -18.41 -14.95
C LEU A 36 -16.42 -18.17 -16.21
N VAL A 37 -15.96 -17.28 -17.08
CA VAL A 37 -16.51 -17.00 -18.41
C VAL A 37 -15.66 -17.72 -19.44
N GLY A 38 -16.27 -18.67 -20.16
CA GLY A 38 -15.56 -19.47 -21.15
C GLY A 38 -15.16 -18.70 -22.39
N PRO A 39 -14.19 -19.21 -23.17
CA PRO A 39 -13.80 -18.63 -24.45
C PRO A 39 -14.99 -18.49 -25.41
N GLY A 40 -15.01 -17.39 -26.16
CA GLY A 40 -16.06 -17.09 -27.15
C GLY A 40 -17.44 -16.73 -26.56
N THR A 41 -17.55 -16.53 -25.24
CA THR A 41 -18.82 -16.15 -24.60
C THR A 41 -19.34 -14.80 -25.10
N THR A 42 -18.43 -13.82 -25.25
CA THR A 42 -18.73 -12.51 -25.82
C THR A 42 -17.83 -12.27 -27.02
N VAL A 43 -18.37 -11.70 -28.10
CA VAL A 43 -17.57 -11.34 -29.27
C VAL A 43 -16.74 -10.10 -28.94
N GLY A 44 -15.45 -10.32 -28.68
CA GLY A 44 -14.47 -9.25 -28.52
C GLY A 44 -13.87 -8.84 -29.86
N ASP A 45 -13.63 -7.55 -30.05
CA ASP A 45 -12.87 -7.01 -31.18
C ASP A 45 -11.96 -5.91 -30.68
N LEU A 46 -10.67 -6.22 -30.54
CA LEU A 46 -9.69 -5.29 -29.99
C LEU A 46 -9.35 -4.14 -30.95
N TYR A 47 -9.77 -4.22 -32.21
CA TYR A 47 -9.56 -3.17 -33.22
C TYR A 47 -10.75 -2.22 -33.35
N ALA A 48 -11.85 -2.49 -32.65
CA ALA A 48 -13.04 -1.64 -32.59
C ALA A 48 -12.82 -0.37 -31.74
N THR A 49 -11.73 0.37 -31.95
CA THR A 49 -11.30 1.48 -31.08
C THR A 49 -11.85 2.85 -31.48
N ASP A 50 -12.58 2.95 -32.60
CA ASP A 50 -13.19 4.23 -33.02
C ASP A 50 -14.29 4.68 -32.04
N MET A 51 -14.46 5.99 -31.90
CA MET A 51 -15.50 6.62 -31.07
C MET A 51 -16.92 6.14 -31.41
N THR A 52 -17.18 5.66 -32.64
CA THR A 52 -18.48 5.08 -33.02
C THR A 52 -18.84 3.80 -32.28
N TYR A 53 -17.87 3.09 -31.70
CA TYR A 53 -18.10 1.87 -30.91
C TYR A 53 -18.39 2.15 -29.43
N TYR A 54 -18.28 3.40 -29.00
CA TYR A 54 -18.54 3.79 -27.62
C TYR A 54 -19.99 4.23 -27.44
N GLU A 55 -20.62 3.71 -26.40
CA GLU A 55 -21.95 4.12 -25.97
C GLU A 55 -21.87 4.87 -24.64
N LYS A 56 -22.62 5.98 -24.52
CA LYS A 56 -22.76 6.66 -23.24
C LYS A 56 -23.57 5.81 -22.27
N ILE A 57 -22.94 5.39 -21.18
CA ILE A 57 -23.57 4.53 -20.16
C ILE A 57 -23.94 5.28 -18.88
N ALA A 58 -23.31 6.43 -18.62
CA ALA A 58 -23.67 7.29 -17.49
C ALA A 58 -23.40 8.77 -17.77
N ALA A 59 -24.17 9.64 -17.12
CA ALA A 59 -23.93 11.08 -17.07
C ALA A 59 -24.30 11.62 -15.69
N LYS A 60 -23.36 12.30 -15.02
CA LYS A 60 -23.56 12.86 -13.68
C LYS A 60 -22.67 14.08 -13.49
N GLY A 61 -23.24 15.16 -12.95
CA GLY A 61 -22.51 16.41 -12.74
C GLY A 61 -21.92 16.93 -14.05
N ASN A 62 -20.59 17.10 -14.08
CA ASN A 62 -19.82 17.61 -15.22
C ASN A 62 -19.21 16.50 -16.08
N TYR A 63 -19.67 15.25 -15.92
CA TYR A 63 -19.00 14.08 -16.48
C TYR A 63 -19.95 13.18 -17.27
N GLU A 64 -19.45 12.63 -18.37
CA GLU A 64 -20.06 11.51 -19.08
C GLU A 64 -19.10 10.32 -19.11
N LEU A 65 -19.60 9.13 -18.78
CA LEU A 65 -18.86 7.87 -18.91
C LEU A 65 -19.37 7.12 -20.13
N TRP A 66 -18.43 6.74 -20.98
CA TRP A 66 -18.67 6.03 -22.23
C TRP A 66 -17.94 4.70 -22.20
N PHE A 67 -18.55 3.68 -22.80
CA PHE A 67 -18.08 2.29 -22.75
C PHE A 67 -18.16 1.62 -24.11
N ASN A 68 -17.11 0.88 -24.45
CA ASN A 68 -17.01 0.09 -25.66
C ASN A 68 -17.29 -1.38 -25.34
N LYS A 69 -18.35 -1.93 -25.93
CA LYS A 69 -18.79 -3.31 -25.64
C LYS A 69 -17.88 -4.38 -26.27
N SER A 70 -17.13 -4.02 -27.30
CA SER A 70 -16.25 -4.92 -28.06
C SER A 70 -14.85 -4.99 -27.47
N THR A 71 -14.33 -3.88 -26.96
CA THR A 71 -12.98 -3.81 -26.37
C THR A 71 -12.97 -3.78 -24.84
N THR A 72 -14.14 -3.52 -24.23
CA THR A 72 -14.35 -3.15 -22.81
C THR A 72 -13.77 -1.80 -22.37
N ASP A 73 -13.18 -1.03 -23.28
CA ASP A 73 -12.60 0.28 -22.95
C ASP A 73 -13.64 1.27 -22.44
N ILE A 74 -13.15 2.23 -21.64
CA ILE A 74 -13.93 3.38 -21.20
C ILE A 74 -13.23 4.69 -21.53
N PHE A 75 -14.03 5.73 -21.67
CA PHE A 75 -13.53 7.08 -21.50
C PHE A 75 -14.49 7.93 -20.65
N VAL A 76 -13.93 8.92 -19.97
CA VAL A 76 -14.67 9.95 -19.25
C VAL A 76 -14.47 11.28 -19.94
N LYS A 77 -15.58 11.89 -20.38
CA LYS A 77 -15.60 13.23 -20.94
C LYS A 77 -15.94 14.24 -19.86
N VAL A 78 -15.09 15.26 -19.70
CA VAL A 78 -15.36 16.42 -18.84
C VAL A 78 -16.09 17.47 -19.68
N LEU A 79 -17.33 17.80 -19.34
CA LEU A 79 -18.21 18.59 -20.20
C LEU A 79 -17.75 20.06 -20.32
N ASP A 80 -17.25 20.66 -19.24
CA ASP A 80 -16.82 22.07 -19.23
C ASP A 80 -15.62 22.35 -20.15
N THR A 81 -14.71 21.39 -20.33
CA THR A 81 -13.51 21.54 -21.17
C THR A 81 -13.58 20.74 -22.47
N GLY A 82 -14.47 19.74 -22.54
CA GLY A 82 -14.53 18.76 -23.62
C GLY A 82 -13.39 17.73 -23.58
N TYR A 83 -12.50 17.78 -22.59
CA TYR A 83 -11.36 16.89 -22.48
C TYR A 83 -11.79 15.45 -22.17
N ILE A 84 -11.08 14.48 -22.74
CA ILE A 84 -11.38 13.05 -22.65
C ILE A 84 -10.22 12.33 -21.95
N TRP A 85 -10.53 11.64 -20.86
CA TRP A 85 -9.64 10.69 -20.21
C TRP A 85 -10.03 9.29 -20.64
N SER A 86 -9.11 8.51 -21.22
CA SER A 86 -9.43 7.26 -21.93
C SER A 86 -8.55 6.12 -21.44
N SER A 87 -9.13 4.93 -21.26
CA SER A 87 -8.37 3.71 -20.91
C SER A 87 -7.66 3.08 -22.10
N ALA A 88 -8.17 3.31 -23.31
CA ALA A 88 -7.39 3.11 -24.51
C ALA A 88 -6.48 4.33 -24.66
N GLY A 89 -5.16 4.12 -24.67
CA GLY A 89 -4.23 5.23 -24.94
C GLY A 89 -4.69 5.98 -26.19
N ASN A 90 -4.68 7.32 -26.17
CA ASN A 90 -5.19 8.11 -27.29
C ASN A 90 -4.34 7.88 -28.56
N TYR A 91 -4.74 6.96 -29.45
CA TYR A 91 -4.09 6.69 -30.75
C TYR A 91 -4.93 7.25 -31.90
N MET A 92 -5.01 8.58 -31.99
CA MET A 92 -5.39 9.19 -33.26
C MET A 92 -4.25 8.97 -34.27
N ASN A 93 -4.43 7.99 -35.17
CA ASN A 93 -3.84 7.89 -36.52
C ASN A 93 -2.60 7.03 -36.83
N SER A 94 -2.27 5.93 -36.14
CA SER A 94 -1.36 4.95 -36.82
C SER A 94 -1.34 3.49 -36.38
N THR A 95 -1.88 3.07 -35.23
CA THR A 95 -2.17 1.65 -34.94
C THR A 95 -3.11 1.62 -33.73
N PRO A 96 -4.19 0.81 -33.71
CA PRO A 96 -4.99 0.63 -32.50
C PRO A 96 -4.07 0.03 -31.43
N SER A 97 -3.70 0.79 -30.39
CA SER A 97 -3.26 0.14 -29.16
C SER A 97 -4.47 -0.02 -28.27
N MET A 98 -4.70 -1.30 -28.01
CA MET A 98 -5.82 -1.86 -27.28
C MET A 98 -5.69 -1.35 -25.84
N GLY A 99 -6.76 -0.81 -25.27
CA GLY A 99 -6.74 -0.44 -23.86
C GLY A 99 -6.82 -1.69 -23.01
N LYS A 100 -6.16 -1.65 -21.86
CA LYS A 100 -6.23 -2.70 -20.84
C LYS A 100 -6.74 -2.08 -19.55
N LEU A 101 -7.96 -2.46 -19.15
CA LEU A 101 -8.57 -1.95 -17.92
C LEU A 101 -7.91 -2.53 -16.66
N LEU A 102 -7.26 -3.69 -16.77
CA LEU A 102 -6.42 -4.24 -15.72
C LEU A 102 -5.29 -5.10 -16.29
N THR A 103 -4.20 -5.15 -15.56
CA THR A 103 -3.17 -6.19 -15.69
C THR A 103 -3.01 -6.89 -14.35
N MET A 104 -2.58 -8.15 -14.37
CA MET A 104 -2.31 -8.90 -13.16
C MET A 104 -1.07 -9.76 -13.33
N SER A 105 -0.35 -9.99 -12.25
CA SER A 105 0.70 -10.99 -12.21
C SER A 105 0.31 -12.12 -11.25
N TYR A 106 0.77 -13.34 -11.55
CA TYR A 106 0.62 -14.48 -10.66
C TYR A 106 1.88 -15.31 -10.58
N SER A 107 2.08 -15.99 -9.46
CA SER A 107 3.12 -17.00 -9.29
C SER A 107 2.57 -18.39 -9.53
N ASN A 108 3.25 -19.17 -10.37
CA ASN A 108 3.01 -20.61 -10.52
C ASN A 108 3.74 -21.43 -9.43
N LEU A 109 3.59 -22.77 -9.45
CA LEU A 109 4.27 -23.69 -8.51
C LEU A 109 5.80 -23.54 -8.47
N GLN A 110 6.39 -23.15 -9.60
CA GLN A 110 7.83 -22.97 -9.75
C GLN A 110 8.29 -21.59 -9.25
N GLY A 111 7.37 -20.75 -8.77
CA GLY A 111 7.63 -19.39 -8.30
C GLY A 111 8.02 -18.42 -9.42
N THR A 112 7.67 -18.76 -10.67
CA THR A 112 7.83 -17.87 -11.82
C THR A 112 6.63 -16.93 -11.87
N ASN A 113 6.90 -15.64 -11.99
CA ASN A 113 5.86 -14.62 -12.20
C ASN A 113 5.45 -14.63 -13.68
N VAL A 114 4.14 -14.62 -13.92
CA VAL A 114 3.54 -14.54 -15.25
C VAL A 114 2.52 -13.41 -15.25
N ASP A 115 2.62 -12.53 -16.24
CA ASP A 115 1.73 -11.40 -16.42
C ASP A 115 0.58 -11.73 -17.38
N LEU A 116 -0.61 -11.23 -17.07
CA LEU A 116 -1.82 -11.33 -17.88
C LEU A 116 -2.46 -9.94 -17.99
N SER A 117 -3.18 -9.69 -19.09
CA SER A 117 -3.93 -8.44 -19.25
C SER A 117 -5.35 -8.67 -19.78
N SER A 118 -6.27 -7.77 -19.43
CA SER A 118 -7.69 -7.93 -19.78
C SER A 118 -7.94 -8.01 -21.27
N ASP A 119 -7.17 -7.27 -22.07
CA ASP A 119 -7.29 -7.25 -23.53
C ASP A 119 -6.89 -8.60 -24.14
N THR A 120 -5.67 -9.08 -23.90
CA THR A 120 -5.13 -10.30 -24.55
C THR A 120 -5.64 -11.58 -23.93
N ASP A 121 -5.78 -11.62 -22.60
CA ASP A 121 -6.08 -12.86 -21.87
C ASP A 121 -7.56 -13.03 -21.55
N SER A 122 -8.39 -12.03 -21.87
CA SER A 122 -9.84 -12.12 -21.69
C SER A 122 -10.63 -11.67 -22.91
N VAL A 123 -10.52 -10.40 -23.32
CA VAL A 123 -11.33 -9.83 -24.41
C VAL A 123 -11.03 -10.50 -25.75
N ALA A 124 -9.75 -10.68 -26.11
CA ALA A 124 -9.32 -11.38 -27.33
C ALA A 124 -9.88 -12.80 -27.43
N LYS A 125 -10.00 -13.47 -26.28
CA LYS A 125 -10.50 -14.84 -26.16
C LYS A 125 -12.03 -14.89 -26.00
N GLY A 126 -12.72 -13.75 -25.91
CA GLY A 126 -14.16 -13.67 -25.65
C GLY A 126 -14.58 -14.15 -24.25
N GLN A 127 -13.65 -14.13 -23.28
CA GLN A 127 -13.80 -14.65 -21.91
C GLN A 127 -14.29 -13.58 -20.92
N PHE A 128 -15.19 -12.70 -21.34
CA PHE A 128 -15.70 -11.62 -20.50
C PHE A 128 -17.20 -11.47 -20.60
N LYS A 129 -17.80 -10.84 -19.59
CA LYS A 129 -19.20 -10.39 -19.58
C LYS A 129 -19.26 -8.98 -19.01
N TYR A 130 -20.30 -8.23 -19.35
CA TYR A 130 -20.56 -6.94 -18.73
C TYR A 130 -22.04 -6.77 -18.39
N GLU A 131 -22.32 -5.97 -17.37
CA GLU A 131 -23.65 -5.59 -16.93
C GLU A 131 -23.68 -4.08 -16.68
N LEU A 132 -24.65 -3.39 -17.26
CA LEU A 132 -24.85 -1.97 -17.01
C LEU A 132 -25.46 -1.76 -15.62
N ILE A 133 -24.79 -0.96 -14.80
CA ILE A 133 -25.22 -0.63 -13.45
C ILE A 133 -26.11 0.61 -13.52
N LYS A 134 -27.33 0.50 -12.99
CA LYS A 134 -28.27 1.63 -12.81
C LYS A 134 -28.77 1.64 -11.38
N ASP A 135 -27.87 1.94 -10.46
CA ASP A 135 -28.16 1.95 -9.03
C ASP A 135 -28.20 3.40 -8.52
N LYS A 136 -29.15 3.70 -7.62
CA LYS A 136 -29.30 5.06 -7.08
C LYS A 136 -28.22 5.42 -6.06
N ASP A 137 -27.68 4.42 -5.37
CA ASP A 137 -26.74 4.55 -4.26
C ASP A 137 -25.28 4.30 -4.71
N VAL A 138 -25.06 3.39 -5.67
CA VAL A 138 -23.72 3.06 -6.21
C VAL A 138 -23.35 3.89 -7.45
N GLY A 139 -24.34 4.51 -8.11
CA GLY A 139 -24.18 5.30 -9.31
C GLY A 139 -24.53 4.54 -10.60
N GLN A 140 -24.30 5.21 -11.74
CA GLN A 140 -24.50 4.62 -13.06
C GLN A 140 -23.15 4.22 -13.67
N GLY A 141 -23.09 3.08 -14.35
CA GLY A 141 -21.82 2.58 -14.86
C GLY A 141 -21.89 1.18 -15.43
N VAL A 142 -20.80 0.43 -15.31
CA VAL A 142 -20.68 -0.93 -15.83
C VAL A 142 -19.90 -1.82 -14.85
N LYS A 143 -20.38 -3.04 -14.66
CA LYS A 143 -19.63 -4.17 -14.07
C LYS A 143 -19.08 -4.98 -15.22
N ILE A 144 -17.78 -5.29 -15.19
CA ILE A 144 -17.12 -6.15 -16.16
C ILE A 144 -16.52 -7.33 -15.41
N GLN A 145 -16.89 -8.52 -15.83
CA GLN A 145 -16.35 -9.78 -15.33
C GLN A 145 -15.34 -10.29 -16.34
N TYR A 146 -14.07 -10.35 -15.95
CA TYR A 146 -13.01 -10.93 -16.76
C TYR A 146 -12.67 -12.31 -16.24
N SER A 147 -12.62 -13.29 -17.16
CA SER A 147 -11.88 -14.52 -16.92
C SER A 147 -10.59 -14.51 -17.73
N LEU A 148 -9.47 -14.69 -17.03
CA LEU A 148 -8.11 -14.52 -17.56
C LEU A 148 -7.36 -15.85 -17.57
N GLY A 149 -6.39 -15.95 -18.47
CA GLY A 149 -5.60 -17.17 -18.68
C GLY A 149 -6.27 -18.13 -19.65
N ASP A 150 -5.98 -19.42 -19.50
CA ASP A 150 -6.46 -20.49 -20.39
C ASP A 150 -7.66 -21.19 -19.74
N VAL A 151 -8.80 -20.49 -19.78
CA VAL A 151 -10.05 -20.94 -19.17
C VAL A 151 -10.56 -22.18 -19.90
N GLN A 152 -10.53 -23.31 -19.23
CA GLN A 152 -11.15 -24.55 -19.68
C GLN A 152 -12.48 -24.72 -18.96
N LEU A 153 -13.58 -24.46 -19.66
CA LEU A 153 -14.90 -24.80 -19.14
C LEU A 153 -14.92 -26.30 -18.81
N GLU A 154 -15.25 -26.64 -17.57
CA GLU A 154 -15.52 -28.01 -17.17
C GLU A 154 -16.87 -28.41 -17.77
N LEU A 155 -16.80 -28.98 -18.97
CA LEU A 155 -17.95 -29.49 -19.71
C LEU A 155 -18.27 -30.90 -19.21
N PHE A 156 -19.55 -31.19 -18.98
CA PHE A 156 -20.02 -32.57 -18.81
C PHE A 156 -19.88 -33.30 -20.14
N LEU A 157 -18.70 -33.88 -20.34
CA LEU A 157 -18.31 -34.68 -21.50
C LEU A 157 -17.51 -35.91 -21.01
N PRO A 158 -18.17 -36.92 -20.42
CA PRO A 158 -17.46 -38.10 -19.93
C PRO A 158 -16.72 -38.82 -21.06
N LEU A 159 -15.47 -39.25 -20.81
CA LEU A 159 -14.69 -39.97 -21.83
C LEU A 159 -15.35 -41.29 -22.22
N ALA A 160 -16.12 -41.90 -21.31
CA ALA A 160 -16.90 -43.08 -21.59
C ALA A 160 -18.20 -43.11 -20.75
N MET A 161 -19.23 -43.81 -21.24
CA MET A 161 -20.47 -44.10 -20.52
C MET A 161 -20.89 -45.54 -20.75
N SER A 162 -21.43 -46.18 -19.71
CA SER A 162 -22.02 -47.52 -19.88
C SER A 162 -23.28 -47.41 -20.76
N PRO A 163 -23.65 -48.46 -21.52
CA PRO A 163 -24.85 -48.44 -22.37
C PRO A 163 -26.13 -48.09 -21.61
N GLU A 164 -26.27 -48.56 -20.37
CA GLU A 164 -27.43 -48.27 -19.52
C GLU A 164 -27.50 -46.78 -19.18
N ARG A 165 -26.35 -46.16 -18.88
CA ARG A 165 -26.28 -44.75 -18.50
C ARG A 165 -26.45 -43.84 -19.70
N PHE A 166 -25.81 -44.18 -20.83
CA PHE A 166 -26.01 -43.47 -22.10
C PHE A 166 -27.50 -43.45 -22.46
N LYS A 167 -28.18 -44.61 -22.44
CA LYS A 167 -29.62 -44.73 -22.69
C LYS A 167 -30.48 -44.00 -21.66
N MET A 168 -30.10 -44.04 -20.38
CA MET A 168 -30.83 -43.37 -19.30
C MET A 168 -30.87 -41.84 -19.48
N PHE A 169 -29.77 -41.22 -19.91
CA PHE A 169 -29.74 -39.78 -20.15
C PHE A 169 -30.34 -39.40 -21.49
N THR A 170 -30.04 -40.12 -22.58
CA THR A 170 -30.64 -39.83 -23.89
C THR A 170 -32.16 -40.02 -23.90
N ALA A 171 -32.73 -40.90 -23.08
CA ALA A 171 -34.18 -41.03 -22.92
C ALA A 171 -34.88 -39.76 -22.38
N LYS A 172 -34.13 -38.83 -21.78
CA LYS A 172 -34.63 -37.55 -21.25
C LYS A 172 -34.34 -36.36 -22.17
N MET A 173 -33.67 -36.59 -23.29
CA MET A 173 -33.23 -35.56 -24.23
C MET A 173 -34.22 -35.36 -25.38
N SER A 174 -34.19 -34.18 -26.00
CA SER A 174 -34.87 -33.93 -27.28
C SER A 174 -34.27 -34.76 -28.41
N GLU A 175 -34.96 -34.92 -29.55
CA GLU A 175 -34.40 -35.65 -30.69
C GLU A 175 -33.10 -35.00 -31.23
N ASP A 176 -33.02 -33.66 -31.23
CA ASP A 176 -31.82 -32.93 -31.62
C ASP A 176 -30.65 -33.20 -30.65
N ASP A 177 -30.91 -33.18 -29.34
CA ASP A 177 -29.91 -33.47 -28.31
C ASP A 177 -29.44 -34.93 -28.36
N LYS A 178 -30.34 -35.88 -28.66
CA LYS A 178 -29.97 -37.29 -28.89
C LYS A 178 -29.03 -37.42 -30.09
N ALA A 179 -29.33 -36.75 -31.20
CA ALA A 179 -28.47 -36.75 -32.38
C ALA A 179 -27.08 -36.18 -32.07
N ILE A 180 -27.01 -35.13 -31.24
CA ILE A 180 -25.73 -34.59 -30.73
C ILE A 180 -24.96 -35.65 -29.93
N MET A 181 -25.62 -36.39 -29.04
CA MET A 181 -24.99 -37.45 -28.26
C MET A 181 -24.50 -38.61 -29.15
N GLU A 182 -25.30 -39.05 -30.12
CA GLU A 182 -24.93 -40.12 -31.05
C GLU A 182 -23.83 -39.70 -32.04
N HIS A 183 -23.74 -38.40 -32.35
CA HIS A 183 -22.62 -37.86 -33.10
C HIS A 183 -21.35 -37.83 -32.26
N ALA A 184 -21.44 -37.39 -31.00
CA ALA A 184 -20.28 -37.22 -30.11
C ALA A 184 -19.72 -38.53 -29.55
N TYR A 185 -20.55 -39.58 -29.44
CA TYR A 185 -20.16 -40.86 -28.87
C TYR A 185 -20.25 -41.99 -29.91
N PHE A 186 -19.45 -43.03 -29.72
CA PHE A 186 -19.55 -44.26 -30.49
C PHE A 186 -19.44 -45.48 -29.57
N LEU A 187 -20.15 -46.55 -29.92
CA LEU A 187 -20.14 -47.79 -29.15
C LEU A 187 -18.90 -48.61 -29.52
N VAL A 188 -18.10 -48.98 -28.53
CA VAL A 188 -17.01 -49.94 -28.66
C VAL A 188 -17.50 -51.27 -28.11
N ASP A 189 -17.63 -52.27 -28.99
CA ASP A 189 -17.99 -53.65 -28.67
C ASP A 189 -17.06 -54.63 -29.38
N PHE A 190 -16.08 -55.17 -28.65
CA PHE A 190 -15.09 -56.10 -29.21
C PHE A 190 -15.69 -57.46 -29.64
N ASN A 191 -16.95 -57.76 -29.30
CA ASN A 191 -17.64 -58.96 -29.75
C ASN A 191 -18.47 -58.73 -31.03
N SER A 192 -18.53 -57.49 -31.54
CA SER A 192 -19.25 -57.19 -32.77
C SER A 192 -18.44 -57.57 -34.01
N ASP A 193 -19.15 -57.78 -35.13
CA ASP A 193 -18.55 -58.14 -36.43
C ASP A 193 -17.50 -57.11 -36.91
N GLU A 194 -17.61 -55.85 -36.48
CA GLU A 194 -16.67 -54.76 -36.77
C GLU A 194 -15.25 -55.02 -36.22
N TYR A 195 -15.15 -55.70 -35.08
CA TYR A 195 -13.89 -55.98 -34.39
C TYR A 195 -13.46 -57.45 -34.54
N ALA A 196 -14.40 -58.37 -34.76
CA ALA A 196 -14.14 -59.80 -34.91
C ALA A 196 -13.21 -60.16 -36.09
N GLY A 197 -13.14 -59.29 -37.12
CA GLY A 197 -12.31 -59.50 -38.32
C GLY A 197 -10.94 -58.82 -38.32
N ARG A 198 -10.56 -58.09 -37.25
CA ARG A 198 -9.31 -57.30 -37.21
C ARG A 198 -8.11 -58.13 -36.71
N ALA A 199 -6.90 -57.69 -37.04
CA ALA A 199 -5.68 -58.38 -36.61
C ALA A 199 -5.53 -58.36 -35.07
N PRO A 200 -4.99 -59.43 -34.44
CA PRO A 200 -4.83 -59.50 -32.99
C PRO A 200 -4.05 -58.32 -32.39
N GLU A 201 -3.05 -57.80 -33.11
CA GLU A 201 -2.23 -56.67 -32.71
C GLU A 201 -3.02 -55.35 -32.68
N GLU A 202 -3.89 -55.12 -33.67
CA GLU A 202 -4.79 -53.97 -33.71
C GLU A 202 -5.80 -54.02 -32.55
N ILE A 203 -6.39 -55.18 -32.31
CA ILE A 203 -7.34 -55.37 -31.20
C ILE A 203 -6.67 -55.16 -29.84
N ALA A 204 -5.40 -55.54 -29.68
CA ALA A 204 -4.64 -55.26 -28.47
C ALA A 204 -4.44 -53.75 -28.25
N GLU A 205 -4.16 -52.99 -29.31
CA GLU A 205 -4.05 -51.52 -29.26
C GLU A 205 -5.40 -50.87 -28.92
N TYR A 206 -6.50 -51.27 -29.58
CA TYR A 206 -7.84 -50.78 -29.27
C TYR A 206 -8.24 -51.09 -27.82
N LYS A 207 -7.94 -52.29 -27.30
CA LYS A 207 -8.21 -52.65 -25.89
C LYS A 207 -7.41 -51.81 -24.90
N ASN A 208 -6.23 -51.32 -25.28
CA ASN A 208 -5.44 -50.42 -24.45
C ASN A 208 -6.02 -48.99 -24.43
N ASN A 209 -6.58 -48.53 -25.56
CA ASN A 209 -7.21 -47.20 -25.67
C ASN A 209 -8.64 -47.16 -25.09
N TYR A 210 -9.36 -48.30 -25.13
CA TYR A 210 -10.77 -48.43 -24.71
C TYR A 210 -10.95 -49.48 -23.60
N LYS A 211 -10.21 -49.33 -22.50
CA LYS A 211 -10.08 -50.35 -21.44
C LYS A 211 -11.39 -50.84 -20.83
N LEU A 212 -12.39 -49.95 -20.68
CA LEU A 212 -13.68 -50.32 -20.09
C LEU A 212 -14.50 -51.24 -21.02
N ALA A 213 -14.23 -51.23 -22.33
CA ALA A 213 -14.93 -52.07 -23.30
C ALA A 213 -14.41 -53.52 -23.33
N GLY A 214 -13.42 -53.88 -22.49
CA GLY A 214 -12.72 -55.16 -22.57
C GLY A 214 -13.60 -56.40 -22.40
N GLU A 215 -14.65 -56.31 -21.57
CA GLU A 215 -15.59 -57.41 -21.29
C GLU A 215 -17.03 -57.11 -21.70
N THR A 216 -17.43 -55.83 -21.73
CA THR A 216 -18.79 -55.38 -22.04
C THR A 216 -18.74 -54.17 -22.97
N PRO A 217 -19.77 -53.88 -23.79
CA PRO A 217 -19.79 -52.70 -24.65
C PRO A 217 -19.80 -51.40 -23.86
N TRP A 218 -19.11 -50.36 -24.35
CA TRP A 218 -19.11 -49.01 -23.75
C TRP A 218 -19.18 -47.93 -24.82
N TYR A 219 -19.90 -46.84 -24.55
CA TYR A 219 -19.86 -45.64 -25.38
C TYR A 219 -18.63 -44.82 -25.03
N TYR A 220 -17.83 -44.44 -26.02
CA TYR A 220 -16.69 -43.54 -25.84
C TYR A 220 -16.89 -42.23 -26.59
N THR A 221 -16.41 -41.13 -26.01
CA THR A 221 -16.34 -39.85 -26.71
C THR A 221 -15.39 -39.97 -27.90
N ARG A 222 -15.81 -39.48 -29.07
CA ARG A 222 -14.96 -39.42 -30.26
C ARG A 222 -13.79 -38.44 -30.03
N PRO A 223 -12.55 -38.79 -30.42
CA PRO A 223 -11.36 -37.99 -30.10
C PRO A 223 -11.29 -36.64 -30.83
N ASP A 224 -12.00 -36.49 -31.95
CA ASP A 224 -11.91 -35.39 -32.91
C ASP A 224 -13.12 -34.45 -32.92
N ILE A 225 -13.96 -34.49 -31.89
CA ILE A 225 -15.12 -33.59 -31.81
C ILE A 225 -14.68 -32.13 -31.60
N VAL A 226 -15.28 -31.22 -32.38
CA VAL A 226 -15.02 -29.78 -32.31
C VAL A 226 -15.63 -29.16 -31.06
N GLN A 227 -15.14 -27.97 -30.67
CA GLN A 227 -15.57 -27.29 -29.44
C GLN A 227 -17.08 -27.05 -29.36
N GLU A 228 -17.71 -26.73 -30.49
CA GLU A 228 -19.17 -26.53 -30.60
C GLU A 228 -19.94 -27.79 -30.21
N THR A 229 -19.50 -28.97 -30.66
CA THR A 229 -20.08 -30.26 -30.28
C THR A 229 -19.89 -30.55 -28.79
N LYS A 230 -18.72 -30.23 -28.22
CA LYS A 230 -18.47 -30.40 -26.78
C LYS A 230 -19.44 -29.56 -25.93
N LEU A 231 -19.67 -28.30 -26.33
CA LEU A 231 -20.63 -27.40 -25.68
C LEU A 231 -22.07 -27.90 -25.83
N ALA A 232 -22.43 -28.44 -26.99
CA ALA A 232 -23.74 -29.00 -27.25
C ALA A 232 -24.02 -30.25 -26.38
N VAL A 233 -23.04 -31.15 -26.25
CA VAL A 233 -23.11 -32.33 -25.36
C VAL A 233 -23.29 -31.93 -23.89
N ASP A 234 -22.49 -30.97 -23.41
CA ASP A 234 -22.62 -30.44 -22.04
C ASP A 234 -24.02 -29.89 -21.77
N LYS A 235 -24.55 -29.08 -22.69
CA LYS A 235 -25.90 -28.51 -22.60
C LYS A 235 -26.97 -29.60 -22.59
N ALA A 236 -26.86 -30.60 -23.47
CA ALA A 236 -27.79 -31.73 -23.55
C ALA A 236 -27.79 -32.53 -22.25
N LEU A 237 -26.61 -32.86 -21.72
CA LEU A 237 -26.48 -33.61 -20.46
C LEU A 237 -27.03 -32.82 -19.27
N LYS A 238 -26.71 -31.52 -19.16
CA LYS A 238 -27.29 -30.64 -18.11
C LYS A 238 -28.82 -30.59 -18.18
N ALA A 239 -29.38 -30.44 -19.39
CA ALA A 239 -30.82 -30.45 -19.60
C ALA A 239 -31.48 -31.78 -19.20
N ALA A 240 -30.77 -32.91 -19.39
CA ALA A 240 -31.19 -34.24 -18.95
C ALA A 240 -31.01 -34.50 -17.44
N GLY A 241 -30.51 -33.52 -16.68
CA GLY A 241 -30.28 -33.61 -15.23
C GLY A 241 -28.98 -34.33 -14.85
N TYR A 242 -27.98 -34.34 -15.72
CA TYR A 242 -26.65 -34.89 -15.43
C TYR A 242 -25.92 -34.04 -14.36
N THR A 243 -25.27 -34.70 -13.40
CA THR A 243 -24.64 -34.05 -12.24
C THR A 243 -23.13 -34.28 -12.17
N ASP A 244 -22.43 -33.54 -11.31
CA ASP A 244 -21.00 -33.80 -11.04
C ASP A 244 -20.73 -35.22 -10.55
N ALA A 245 -21.63 -35.78 -9.75
CA ALA A 245 -21.53 -37.15 -9.26
C ALA A 245 -21.65 -38.16 -10.41
N ASP A 246 -22.49 -37.86 -11.41
CA ASP A 246 -22.61 -38.66 -12.64
C ASP A 246 -21.34 -38.56 -13.48
N PHE A 247 -20.78 -37.36 -13.64
CA PHE A 247 -19.54 -37.13 -14.37
C PHE A 247 -18.36 -37.90 -13.78
N VAL A 248 -18.21 -37.87 -12.45
CA VAL A 248 -17.18 -38.64 -11.75
C VAL A 248 -17.41 -40.14 -11.91
N LYS A 249 -18.67 -40.59 -11.86
CA LYS A 249 -19.01 -42.00 -12.00
C LYS A 249 -18.70 -42.53 -13.40
N ASP A 250 -19.04 -41.78 -14.44
CA ASP A 250 -18.83 -42.19 -15.84
C ASP A 250 -17.37 -42.13 -16.27
N ASN A 251 -16.60 -41.17 -15.74
CA ASN A 251 -15.16 -41.13 -15.97
C ASN A 251 -14.37 -42.13 -15.12
N LYS A 252 -15.00 -42.85 -14.18
CA LYS A 252 -14.30 -43.80 -13.30
C LYS A 252 -13.70 -44.95 -14.12
N GLY A 253 -12.36 -45.07 -14.08
CA GLY A 253 -11.63 -46.11 -14.81
C GLY A 253 -11.22 -45.71 -16.24
N THR A 254 -11.57 -44.49 -16.67
CA THR A 254 -10.99 -43.86 -17.86
C THR A 254 -9.64 -43.21 -17.53
N ASN A 255 -8.93 -42.73 -18.55
CA ASN A 255 -7.72 -41.92 -18.40
C ASN A 255 -8.02 -40.42 -18.22
N TYR A 256 -9.26 -40.04 -17.87
CA TYR A 256 -9.63 -38.65 -17.63
C TYR A 256 -8.74 -38.05 -16.54
N LYS A 257 -7.96 -37.05 -16.92
CA LYS A 257 -7.20 -36.20 -16.01
C LYS A 257 -7.63 -34.77 -16.27
N LYS A 258 -8.12 -34.10 -15.24
CA LYS A 258 -8.32 -32.67 -15.32
C LYS A 258 -6.96 -32.00 -15.48
N THR A 259 -6.78 -31.28 -16.59
CA THR A 259 -5.59 -30.45 -16.78
C THR A 259 -5.76 -29.21 -15.91
N GLU A 260 -4.80 -28.94 -15.01
CA GLU A 260 -4.79 -27.68 -14.26
C GLU A 260 -4.22 -26.59 -15.17
N THR A 261 -5.08 -25.68 -15.65
CA THR A 261 -4.67 -24.46 -16.35
C THR A 261 -4.66 -23.26 -15.39
N PRO A 262 -3.87 -22.22 -15.69
CA PRO A 262 -3.98 -20.94 -14.99
C PRO A 262 -5.29 -20.26 -15.39
N GLU A 263 -6.23 -20.18 -14.45
CA GLU A 263 -7.57 -19.63 -14.65
C GLU A 263 -7.88 -18.64 -13.53
N PHE A 264 -8.36 -17.45 -13.89
CA PHE A 264 -8.65 -16.40 -12.92
C PHE A 264 -9.98 -15.74 -13.22
N ASN A 265 -10.65 -15.20 -12.20
CA ASN A 265 -11.78 -14.29 -12.36
C ASN A 265 -11.49 -12.98 -11.62
N VAL A 266 -11.74 -11.85 -12.28
CA VAL A 266 -11.69 -10.52 -11.66
C VAL A 266 -12.93 -9.73 -12.09
N ASN A 267 -13.69 -9.23 -11.11
CA ASN A 267 -14.82 -8.34 -11.35
C ASN A 267 -14.40 -6.88 -11.13
N LEU A 268 -14.55 -6.07 -12.16
CA LEU A 268 -14.25 -4.64 -12.17
C LEU A 268 -15.53 -3.82 -12.26
N TYR A 269 -15.74 -2.92 -11.32
CA TYR A 269 -16.88 -2.00 -11.31
C TYR A 269 -16.38 -0.59 -11.63
N LEU A 270 -16.98 0.03 -12.65
CA LEU A 270 -16.69 1.38 -13.11
C LEU A 270 -17.98 2.19 -13.01
N THR A 271 -18.10 3.07 -12.02
CA THR A 271 -19.31 3.90 -11.83
C THR A 271 -18.98 5.38 -11.79
N LEU A 272 -19.91 6.20 -12.28
CA LEU A 272 -19.78 7.64 -12.30
C LEU A 272 -20.70 8.27 -11.25
N ASP A 273 -20.14 9.12 -10.39
CA ASP A 273 -20.87 9.94 -9.42
C ASP A 273 -20.64 11.44 -9.66
N GLN A 274 -21.10 12.29 -8.74
CA GLN A 274 -20.96 13.75 -8.86
C GLN A 274 -19.51 14.25 -8.69
N ASP A 275 -18.66 13.44 -8.07
CA ASP A 275 -17.28 13.79 -7.74
C ASP A 275 -16.26 13.22 -8.74
N GLY A 276 -16.64 12.20 -9.52
CA GLY A 276 -15.82 11.64 -10.59
C GLY A 276 -16.08 10.15 -10.88
N LEU A 277 -15.06 9.46 -11.39
CA LEU A 277 -15.10 8.02 -11.70
C LEU A 277 -14.68 7.20 -10.48
N ASN A 278 -15.50 6.24 -10.08
CA ASN A 278 -15.20 5.23 -9.06
C ASN A 278 -14.83 3.91 -9.73
N VAL A 279 -13.68 3.36 -9.34
CA VAL A 279 -13.16 2.09 -9.83
C VAL A 279 -13.01 1.16 -8.65
N ARG A 280 -13.67 0.00 -8.70
CA ARG A 280 -13.74 -0.92 -7.55
C ARG A 280 -13.57 -2.38 -7.98
N ILE A 281 -12.73 -3.09 -7.26
CA ILE A 281 -12.52 -4.54 -7.39
C ILE A 281 -12.82 -5.18 -6.02
N PRO A 282 -13.91 -5.95 -5.88
CA PRO A 282 -14.19 -6.68 -4.65
C PRO A 282 -13.30 -7.92 -4.57
N GLU A 283 -12.42 -8.01 -3.57
CA GLU A 283 -11.51 -9.14 -3.45
C GLU A 283 -12.24 -10.46 -3.22
N ASN A 284 -13.37 -10.43 -2.51
CA ASN A 284 -14.24 -11.59 -2.33
C ASN A 284 -14.88 -12.11 -3.64
N GLU A 285 -14.82 -11.36 -4.74
CA GLU A 285 -15.28 -11.76 -6.07
C GLU A 285 -14.13 -12.23 -6.99
N ILE A 286 -12.89 -12.25 -6.50
CA ILE A 286 -11.73 -12.75 -7.24
C ILE A 286 -11.58 -14.27 -7.07
N TYR A 287 -11.33 -14.95 -8.18
CA TYR A 287 -10.97 -16.37 -8.22
C TYR A 287 -9.59 -16.54 -8.85
N HIS A 288 -8.85 -17.54 -8.37
CA HIS A 288 -7.65 -18.03 -9.04
C HIS A 288 -7.57 -19.55 -8.92
N SER A 289 -7.06 -20.21 -9.96
CA SER A 289 -6.87 -21.65 -9.95
C SER A 289 -5.83 -22.06 -8.90
N LYS A 290 -5.94 -23.31 -8.46
CA LYS A 290 -5.03 -23.86 -7.46
C LYS A 290 -3.59 -23.72 -7.97
N ASN A 291 -2.67 -23.40 -7.07
CA ASN A 291 -1.24 -23.24 -7.35
C ASN A 291 -0.83 -22.06 -8.25
N ASN A 292 -1.78 -21.22 -8.66
CA ASN A 292 -1.53 -19.99 -9.41
C ASN A 292 -1.99 -18.81 -8.55
N THR A 293 -1.11 -18.30 -7.69
CA THR A 293 -1.47 -17.26 -6.71
C THR A 293 -1.28 -15.90 -7.33
N ILE A 294 -2.35 -15.09 -7.39
CA ILE A 294 -2.29 -13.69 -7.85
C ILE A 294 -1.39 -12.90 -6.91
N GLU A 295 -0.39 -12.20 -7.42
CA GLU A 295 0.49 -11.36 -6.60
C GLU A 295 -0.01 -9.93 -6.56
N ASN A 296 -0.20 -9.34 -7.74
CA ASN A 296 -0.68 -7.97 -7.87
C ASN A 296 -1.70 -7.79 -9.00
N ILE A 297 -2.45 -6.69 -8.91
CA ILE A 297 -3.33 -6.19 -9.96
C ILE A 297 -3.05 -4.70 -10.16
N CYS A 298 -2.72 -4.30 -11.38
CA CYS A 298 -2.67 -2.89 -11.78
C CYS A 298 -4.01 -2.51 -12.41
N VAL A 299 -4.56 -1.37 -11.99
CA VAL A 299 -5.92 -0.96 -12.36
C VAL A 299 -5.87 0.28 -13.24
N LEU A 300 -6.49 0.22 -14.40
CA LEU A 300 -6.51 1.31 -15.39
C LEU A 300 -5.11 1.87 -15.73
N PRO A 301 -4.11 1.03 -16.05
CA PRO A 301 -2.72 1.47 -16.26
C PRO A 301 -2.55 2.58 -17.32
N ASP A 302 -3.45 2.64 -18.30
CA ASP A 302 -3.38 3.61 -19.41
C ASP A 302 -4.40 4.76 -19.31
N PHE A 303 -5.24 4.82 -18.27
CA PHE A 303 -6.32 5.83 -18.18
C PHE A 303 -5.83 7.28 -18.03
N ALA A 304 -4.66 7.43 -17.40
CA ALA A 304 -3.96 8.69 -17.23
C ALA A 304 -2.81 8.88 -18.23
N ALA A 305 -2.72 8.03 -19.27
CA ALA A 305 -1.66 8.13 -20.26
C ALA A 305 -1.88 9.32 -21.19
N THR A 306 -0.80 10.00 -21.60
CA THR A 306 -0.87 11.10 -22.56
C THR A 306 -0.42 10.68 -23.96
N SER A 307 -0.87 11.43 -24.97
CA SER A 307 -0.60 11.06 -26.37
C SER A 307 0.88 11.18 -26.71
N LYS A 308 1.46 10.09 -27.24
CA LYS A 308 2.83 10.07 -27.79
C LYS A 308 2.99 10.99 -29.00
N ILE A 309 1.96 11.05 -29.85
CA ILE A 309 1.99 11.76 -31.13
C ILE A 309 1.92 13.26 -30.87
N GLN A 310 1.00 13.67 -29.99
CA GLN A 310 0.80 15.09 -29.70
C GLN A 310 1.84 15.63 -28.70
N ARG A 311 2.53 14.75 -27.96
CA ARG A 311 3.50 15.08 -26.91
C ARG A 311 2.96 16.18 -25.99
N GLU A 312 1.81 15.92 -25.40
CA GLU A 312 1.19 16.83 -24.43
C GLU A 312 2.18 17.17 -23.31
N THR A 313 2.17 18.44 -22.87
CA THR A 313 2.99 18.89 -21.74
C THR A 313 2.20 18.83 -20.45
N GLY A 314 2.92 18.63 -19.36
CA GLY A 314 2.32 18.43 -18.06
C GLY A 314 3.16 17.50 -17.20
N TYR A 315 2.58 17.05 -16.10
CA TYR A 315 3.30 16.27 -15.10
C TYR A 315 2.40 15.32 -14.31
N PHE A 316 3.05 14.33 -13.72
CA PHE A 316 2.53 13.50 -12.64
C PHE A 316 2.94 14.06 -11.28
N LEU A 317 2.02 14.02 -10.33
CA LEU A 317 2.29 14.22 -8.91
C LEU A 317 2.34 12.84 -8.25
N LEU A 318 3.51 12.49 -7.71
CA LEU A 318 3.72 11.28 -6.93
C LEU A 318 3.64 11.63 -5.43
N PRO A 319 3.09 10.74 -4.58
CA PRO A 319 2.94 10.98 -3.15
C PRO A 319 4.20 10.64 -2.34
N ASP A 320 5.39 10.60 -2.94
CA ASP A 320 6.61 10.14 -2.27
C ASP A 320 7.08 11.14 -1.21
N GLY A 321 7.13 10.72 0.06
CA GLY A 321 7.43 11.64 1.16
C GLY A 321 6.50 12.84 1.17
N SER A 322 7.05 14.03 0.93
CA SER A 322 6.26 15.27 0.81
C SER A 322 5.50 15.43 -0.50
N GLY A 323 5.92 14.69 -1.53
CA GLY A 323 5.43 14.76 -2.90
C GLY A 323 6.53 15.19 -3.87
N SER A 324 6.46 14.68 -5.10
CA SER A 324 7.35 15.04 -6.19
C SER A 324 6.61 15.20 -7.51
N ILE A 325 7.21 15.98 -8.39
CA ILE A 325 6.73 16.19 -9.75
C ILE A 325 7.60 15.41 -10.71
N MET A 326 6.96 14.64 -11.60
CA MET A 326 7.59 13.98 -12.73
C MET A 326 6.93 14.48 -14.02
N ASN A 327 7.63 15.30 -14.78
CA ASN A 327 7.14 15.78 -16.08
C ASN A 327 6.97 14.60 -17.03
N PHE A 328 5.95 14.67 -17.88
CA PHE A 328 5.63 13.60 -18.83
C PHE A 328 6.82 13.20 -19.71
N TYR A 329 7.59 14.17 -20.19
CA TYR A 329 8.77 13.97 -21.00
C TYR A 329 9.92 14.79 -20.42
N ASN A 330 10.80 14.17 -19.63
CA ASN A 330 11.91 14.84 -18.93
C ASN A 330 13.31 14.38 -19.35
N GLY A 331 13.41 13.47 -20.33
CA GLY A 331 14.68 12.95 -20.85
C GLY A 331 15.43 12.02 -19.88
N LYS A 332 14.72 11.43 -18.92
CA LYS A 332 15.24 10.47 -17.94
C LYS A 332 14.80 9.04 -18.22
N ASP A 333 14.56 8.73 -19.49
CA ASP A 333 14.10 7.42 -19.97
C ASP A 333 15.21 6.38 -20.09
N ASP A 334 16.48 6.77 -20.01
CA ASP A 334 17.67 5.90 -20.08
C ASP A 334 18.12 5.30 -18.74
N TYR A 335 17.55 5.76 -17.62
CA TYR A 335 17.78 5.17 -16.30
C TYR A 335 17.31 3.71 -16.26
N ARG A 336 18.05 2.87 -15.51
CA ARG A 336 17.90 1.40 -15.48
C ARG A 336 16.52 0.88 -15.10
N GLU A 337 15.76 1.62 -14.31
CA GLU A 337 14.40 1.25 -13.93
C GLU A 337 13.43 1.80 -14.95
N ASP A 338 12.50 0.98 -15.46
CA ASP A 338 11.50 1.44 -16.44
C ASP A 338 10.40 2.30 -15.79
N HIS A 339 10.20 2.16 -14.47
CA HIS A 339 9.10 2.77 -13.70
C HIS A 339 9.60 3.25 -12.33
N VAL A 340 8.97 4.31 -11.82
CA VAL A 340 9.03 4.69 -10.41
C VAL A 340 7.91 3.96 -9.68
N TYR A 341 8.23 3.30 -8.56
CA TYR A 341 7.25 2.66 -7.67
C TYR A 341 7.27 3.31 -6.28
N VAL A 342 6.12 3.80 -5.83
CA VAL A 342 5.96 4.45 -4.52
C VAL A 342 4.99 3.64 -3.65
N PRO A 343 5.46 2.87 -2.64
CA PRO A 343 4.58 2.13 -1.75
C PRO A 343 3.82 3.06 -0.79
N ILE A 344 2.51 2.90 -0.71
CA ILE A 344 1.67 3.63 0.24
C ILE A 344 1.91 3.11 1.66
N TYR A 345 2.05 4.03 2.62
CA TYR A 345 2.38 3.75 4.03
C TYR A 345 3.67 2.95 4.21
N GLY A 346 4.63 3.18 3.32
CA GLY A 346 6.00 2.71 3.45
C GLY A 346 6.18 1.19 3.32
N VAL A 347 7.40 0.75 3.58
CA VAL A 347 7.80 -0.66 3.45
C VAL A 347 7.18 -1.49 4.58
N ASP A 348 6.59 -2.63 4.23
CA ASP A 348 6.05 -3.56 5.22
C ASP A 348 7.16 -4.29 5.99
N LYS A 349 7.44 -3.80 7.20
CA LYS A 349 8.42 -4.40 8.13
C LYS A 349 8.06 -5.86 8.48
N SER A 350 6.81 -6.30 8.32
CA SER A 350 6.36 -7.67 8.62
C SER A 350 6.71 -8.71 7.53
N LEU A 351 7.33 -8.30 6.43
CA LEU A 351 7.85 -9.20 5.38
C LEU A 351 9.26 -9.73 5.65
N ASN A 352 9.96 -9.20 6.67
CA ASN A 352 11.35 -9.50 7.01
C ASN A 352 12.34 -9.14 5.88
N ALA A 353 12.75 -7.87 5.84
CA ALA A 353 13.79 -7.38 4.95
C ALA A 353 15.17 -7.47 5.65
N PRO A 354 16.04 -8.43 5.30
CA PRO A 354 17.34 -8.60 5.97
C PRO A 354 18.34 -7.48 5.62
N GLU A 355 18.11 -6.78 4.51
CA GLU A 355 18.94 -5.69 4.01
C GLU A 355 18.05 -4.49 3.62
N LYS A 356 18.57 -3.27 3.82
CA LYS A 356 17.95 -2.01 3.38
C LYS A 356 18.94 -1.30 2.45
N THR A 357 18.71 -1.42 1.14
CA THR A 357 19.57 -0.85 0.11
C THR A 357 19.08 0.50 -0.41
N GLU A 358 17.86 0.91 -0.05
CA GLU A 358 17.22 2.13 -0.50
C GLU A 358 16.62 2.88 0.70
N ASP A 359 16.75 4.20 0.69
CA ASP A 359 16.07 5.08 1.62
C ASP A 359 14.74 5.54 1.00
N TYR A 360 13.65 5.26 1.69
CA TYR A 360 12.32 5.72 1.28
C TYR A 360 11.86 6.81 2.24
N ASN A 361 11.35 7.92 1.68
CA ASN A 361 10.48 8.82 2.42
C ASN A 361 9.04 8.32 2.24
N GLN A 362 8.39 7.98 3.36
CA GLN A 362 7.09 7.31 3.36
C GLN A 362 6.01 8.13 2.66
N ALA A 363 5.31 7.51 1.71
CA ALA A 363 4.12 8.09 1.11
C ALA A 363 2.94 7.97 2.08
N ILE A 364 2.62 9.08 2.74
CA ILE A 364 1.58 9.12 3.79
C ILE A 364 0.17 9.28 3.23
N PHE A 365 0.04 9.65 1.96
CA PHE A 365 -1.25 9.87 1.32
C PHE A 365 -1.46 8.90 0.15
N PRO A 366 -2.58 8.16 0.15
CA PRO A 366 -2.92 7.20 -0.90
C PRO A 366 -3.47 7.91 -2.15
N VAL A 367 -2.70 8.81 -2.75
CA VAL A 367 -3.12 9.64 -3.88
C VAL A 367 -2.06 9.74 -4.96
N PHE A 368 -2.49 10.06 -6.18
CA PHE A 368 -1.60 10.56 -7.23
C PHE A 368 -2.32 11.58 -8.09
N GLY A 369 -1.56 12.38 -8.82
CA GLY A 369 -2.11 13.46 -9.64
C GLY A 369 -1.59 13.49 -11.06
N VAL A 370 -2.38 14.06 -11.95
CA VAL A 370 -2.03 14.33 -13.35
C VAL A 370 -2.44 15.76 -13.67
N SER A 371 -1.54 16.55 -14.24
CA SER A 371 -1.85 17.86 -14.79
C SER A 371 -1.43 17.89 -16.24
N VAL A 372 -2.36 18.20 -17.14
CA VAL A 372 -2.14 18.32 -18.57
C VAL A 372 -2.35 19.79 -18.95
N ASP A 373 -1.31 20.39 -19.53
CA ASP A 373 -1.38 21.77 -19.98
C ASP A 373 -2.28 21.89 -21.21
N SER A 374 -3.04 22.97 -21.28
CA SER A 374 -3.84 23.29 -22.45
C SER A 374 -3.33 24.56 -23.13
N PRO A 375 -3.19 24.58 -24.46
CA PRO A 375 -2.93 25.81 -25.21
C PRO A 375 -4.01 26.89 -25.00
N SER A 376 -5.23 26.49 -24.60
CA SER A 376 -6.33 27.40 -24.26
C SER A 376 -6.19 28.07 -22.89
N GLY A 377 -5.20 27.66 -22.08
CA GLY A 377 -5.03 28.09 -20.68
C GLY A 377 -5.99 27.41 -19.68
N LYS A 378 -6.95 26.60 -20.15
CA LYS A 378 -7.79 25.76 -19.29
C LYS A 378 -7.17 24.37 -19.16
N ASN A 379 -6.26 24.21 -18.21
CA ASN A 379 -5.61 22.93 -17.99
C ASN A 379 -6.62 21.87 -17.49
N ASN A 380 -6.27 20.61 -17.71
CA ASN A 380 -7.07 19.48 -17.26
C ASN A 380 -6.26 18.67 -16.26
N GLY A 381 -6.92 18.12 -15.24
CA GLY A 381 -6.20 17.30 -14.28
C GLY A 381 -7.03 16.19 -13.68
N ILE A 382 -6.32 15.28 -13.02
CA ILE A 382 -6.85 14.20 -12.19
C ILE A 382 -6.21 14.31 -10.82
N LEU A 383 -7.02 14.15 -9.77
CA LEU A 383 -6.58 13.68 -8.47
C LEU A 383 -7.22 12.30 -8.25
N ALA A 384 -6.41 11.25 -8.26
CA ALA A 384 -6.83 9.91 -7.93
C ALA A 384 -6.61 9.64 -6.43
N ILE A 385 -7.62 9.08 -5.77
CA ILE A 385 -7.61 8.76 -4.33
C ILE A 385 -7.90 7.29 -4.18
N ILE A 386 -7.01 6.53 -3.55
CA ILE A 386 -7.28 5.14 -3.18
C ILE A 386 -8.05 5.15 -1.85
N GLU A 387 -9.33 4.78 -1.89
CA GLU A 387 -10.28 4.88 -0.77
C GLU A 387 -10.36 3.58 0.06
N GLU A 388 -10.08 2.43 -0.56
CA GLU A 388 -10.07 1.11 0.08
C GLU A 388 -8.93 0.26 -0.50
N GLY A 389 -8.26 -0.54 0.33
CA GLY A 389 -7.14 -1.40 -0.06
C GLY A 389 -5.79 -0.68 -0.08
N GLU A 390 -5.71 0.50 0.52
CA GLU A 390 -4.57 1.42 0.50
C GLU A 390 -3.30 0.83 1.13
N THR A 391 -3.41 -0.10 2.09
CA THR A 391 -2.23 -0.73 2.73
C THR A 391 -1.49 -1.71 1.83
N PHE A 392 -2.12 -2.14 0.73
CA PHE A 392 -1.54 -3.01 -0.30
C PHE A 392 -1.13 -2.24 -1.55
N ALA A 393 -1.37 -0.93 -1.57
CA ALA A 393 -1.23 -0.15 -2.77
C ALA A 393 0.18 0.39 -2.94
N GLY A 394 0.60 0.47 -4.20
CA GLY A 394 1.70 1.31 -4.64
C GLY A 394 1.28 2.13 -5.85
N ILE A 395 1.96 3.24 -6.07
CA ILE A 395 1.78 4.05 -7.28
C ILE A 395 2.94 3.79 -8.21
N GLU A 396 2.64 3.34 -9.42
CA GLU A 396 3.60 3.22 -10.50
C GLU A 396 3.48 4.40 -11.45
N ALA A 397 4.61 4.90 -11.91
CA ALA A 397 4.64 5.90 -12.97
C ALA A 397 5.83 5.70 -13.90
N ARG A 398 5.64 6.06 -15.16
CA ARG A 398 6.70 6.04 -16.17
C ARG A 398 6.69 7.31 -17.00
N THR A 399 7.88 7.76 -17.36
CA THR A 399 8.09 8.87 -18.28
C THR A 399 7.86 8.41 -19.72
N GLY A 400 7.64 9.36 -20.62
CA GLY A 400 7.59 9.12 -22.05
C GLY A 400 9.00 9.09 -22.62
N THR A 401 9.27 8.13 -23.51
CA THR A 401 10.58 7.98 -24.16
C THR A 401 10.77 8.97 -25.32
N GLY A 402 11.97 9.53 -25.45
CA GLY A 402 12.32 10.43 -26.54
C GLY A 402 12.87 9.70 -27.77
N GLY A 403 12.04 9.31 -28.75
CA GLY A 403 12.52 8.77 -30.04
C GLY A 403 11.48 7.98 -30.84
N ASP A 404 11.88 7.38 -31.97
CA ASP A 404 11.09 6.47 -32.83
C ASP A 404 10.78 5.10 -32.18
N SER A 405 11.14 4.92 -30.91
CA SER A 405 10.83 3.72 -30.14
C SER A 405 9.32 3.62 -29.90
N LEU A 406 8.74 2.46 -30.22
CA LEU A 406 7.32 2.15 -30.05
C LEU A 406 6.90 1.96 -28.57
N THR A 407 7.80 2.21 -27.60
CA THR A 407 7.56 2.13 -26.15
C THR A 407 6.41 3.03 -25.69
N ALA A 408 5.63 2.57 -24.69
CA ALA A 408 4.38 3.18 -24.23
C ALA A 408 4.53 4.67 -23.82
N GLY A 409 3.47 5.49 -23.93
CA GLY A 409 3.51 6.95 -23.65
C GLY A 409 3.34 7.23 -22.16
N PRO A 410 3.82 8.34 -21.58
CA PRO A 410 3.91 8.52 -20.12
C PRO A 410 2.59 8.19 -19.42
N ALA A 411 2.66 7.50 -18.28
CA ALA A 411 1.46 7.05 -17.56
C ALA A 411 1.74 6.89 -16.06
N ILE A 412 0.67 6.94 -15.25
CA ILE A 412 0.66 6.73 -13.80
C ILE A 412 -0.57 5.92 -13.40
N TRP A 413 -0.40 4.94 -12.52
CA TRP A 413 -1.49 4.04 -12.10
C TRP A 413 -1.26 3.43 -10.72
N PRO A 414 -2.31 2.94 -10.06
CA PRO A 414 -2.19 2.15 -8.85
C PRO A 414 -1.94 0.67 -9.15
N GLU A 415 -1.01 0.07 -8.42
CA GLU A 415 -0.84 -1.37 -8.23
C GLU A 415 -1.40 -1.76 -6.86
N PHE A 416 -2.13 -2.87 -6.77
CA PHE A 416 -2.51 -3.50 -5.51
C PHE A 416 -1.85 -4.87 -5.35
N ARG A 417 -1.06 -5.06 -4.29
CA ARG A 417 -0.41 -6.34 -3.94
C ARG A 417 -1.37 -7.23 -3.17
N ILE A 418 -2.19 -7.98 -3.90
CA ILE A 418 -3.23 -8.86 -3.37
C ILE A 418 -2.67 -9.98 -2.51
N ASN A 419 -1.53 -10.57 -2.88
CA ASN A 419 -0.82 -11.53 -2.04
C ASN A 419 0.64 -11.18 -1.84
N GLU A 420 1.01 -10.98 -0.57
CA GLU A 420 2.40 -10.87 -0.19
C GLU A 420 3.11 -12.23 -0.25
N LYS A 421 4.43 -12.18 -0.52
CA LYS A 421 5.31 -13.35 -0.49
C LYS A 421 6.66 -13.03 0.15
N ALA A 422 7.25 -14.02 0.81
CA ALA A 422 8.68 -14.00 1.14
C ALA A 422 9.43 -15.09 0.41
N ARG A 423 10.65 -14.74 -0.02
CA ARG A 423 11.58 -15.67 -0.63
C ARG A 423 12.54 -16.21 0.42
N ILE A 424 12.58 -17.52 0.58
CA ILE A 424 13.45 -18.19 1.55
C ILE A 424 14.53 -18.94 0.80
N LYS A 425 15.79 -18.70 1.18
CA LYS A 425 16.93 -19.50 0.73
C LYS A 425 16.84 -20.88 1.37
N SER A 426 16.76 -21.93 0.56
CA SER A 426 16.90 -23.29 1.06
C SER A 426 18.35 -23.51 1.53
N PHE A 427 18.51 -24.07 2.73
CA PHE A 427 19.82 -24.54 3.21
C PHE A 427 19.88 -26.05 2.98
N THR A 428 20.15 -26.48 1.75
CA THR A 428 20.51 -27.89 1.49
C THR A 428 22.01 -28.07 1.73
N THR A 429 22.42 -29.25 2.22
CA THR A 429 23.82 -29.59 2.52
C THR A 429 24.69 -29.81 1.27
N SER A 430 24.11 -29.72 0.07
CA SER A 430 24.80 -29.78 -1.20
C SER A 430 24.99 -28.35 -1.74
N GLN A 431 26.23 -27.93 -1.94
CA GLN A 431 26.59 -26.60 -2.49
C GLN A 431 26.08 -26.33 -3.92
N GLU A 432 25.32 -27.24 -4.53
CA GLU A 432 24.98 -27.22 -5.96
C GLU A 432 23.52 -26.82 -6.27
N SER A 433 22.62 -26.69 -5.29
CA SER A 433 21.25 -26.21 -5.54
C SER A 433 20.86 -25.05 -4.61
N ASN A 434 21.18 -23.82 -5.03
CA ASN A 434 20.62 -22.59 -4.46
C ASN A 434 19.13 -22.45 -4.85
N GLU A 435 18.28 -23.37 -4.38
CA GLU A 435 16.84 -23.28 -4.61
C GLU A 435 16.22 -22.31 -3.58
N ASN A 436 15.69 -21.20 -4.09
CA ASN A 436 14.82 -20.32 -3.31
C ASN A 436 13.39 -20.84 -3.41
N PHE A 437 12.65 -20.90 -2.30
CA PHE A 437 11.21 -21.17 -2.33
C PHE A 437 10.42 -19.96 -1.82
N ASN A 438 9.22 -19.77 -2.36
CA ASN A 438 8.32 -18.68 -1.96
C ASN A 438 7.35 -19.18 -0.88
N ILE A 439 7.19 -18.40 0.18
CA ILE A 439 6.07 -18.53 1.12
C ILE A 439 5.09 -17.39 0.82
N PHE A 440 3.89 -17.76 0.40
CA PHE A 440 2.79 -16.83 0.20
C PHE A 440 2.03 -16.58 1.50
N GLN A 441 1.36 -15.44 1.57
CA GLN A 441 0.42 -15.15 2.65
C GLN A 441 -0.70 -16.21 2.74
N PHE A 442 -1.23 -16.40 3.95
CA PHE A 442 -2.14 -17.52 4.23
C PHE A 442 -3.60 -17.22 3.89
N GLU A 443 -4.04 -16.00 4.20
CA GLU A 443 -5.39 -15.48 3.95
C GLU A 443 -5.21 -14.09 3.33
N ARG A 444 -6.02 -13.73 2.34
CA ARG A 444 -5.97 -12.37 1.77
C ARG A 444 -7.10 -11.52 2.32
N TYR A 445 -6.99 -10.22 2.15
CA TYR A 445 -8.10 -9.32 2.48
C TYR A 445 -9.29 -9.60 1.56
N LEU A 446 -10.52 -9.58 2.10
CA LEU A 446 -11.72 -9.90 1.32
C LEU A 446 -12.65 -8.68 1.14
N GLY A 447 -12.17 -7.47 1.47
CA GLY A 447 -12.90 -6.22 1.20
C GLY A 447 -12.68 -5.72 -0.23
N ASN A 448 -12.85 -4.42 -0.46
CA ASN A 448 -12.64 -3.85 -1.80
C ASN A 448 -11.25 -3.24 -1.95
N LEU A 449 -10.79 -3.22 -3.20
CA LEU A 449 -9.80 -2.29 -3.71
C LEU A 449 -10.56 -1.18 -4.43
N ARG A 450 -10.40 0.09 -4.04
CA ARG A 450 -11.17 1.21 -4.61
C ARG A 450 -10.31 2.43 -4.90
N VAL A 451 -10.46 2.97 -6.12
CA VAL A 451 -9.81 4.20 -6.58
C VAL A 451 -10.87 5.17 -7.09
N LYS A 452 -10.87 6.40 -6.57
CA LYS A 452 -11.75 7.49 -7.00
C LYS A 452 -10.95 8.53 -7.79
N TYR A 453 -11.24 8.66 -9.08
CA TYR A 453 -10.63 9.63 -9.98
C TYR A 453 -11.46 10.91 -10.00
N LYS A 454 -10.95 11.98 -9.39
CA LYS A 454 -11.59 13.30 -9.35
C LYS A 454 -10.97 14.23 -10.39
N PHE A 455 -11.76 14.71 -11.33
CA PHE A 455 -11.26 15.57 -12.42
C PHE A 455 -11.17 17.05 -12.04
N LEU A 456 -10.17 17.76 -12.56
CA LEU A 456 -9.96 19.20 -12.39
C LEU A 456 -10.01 19.87 -13.77
N SER A 457 -10.58 21.08 -13.82
CA SER A 457 -10.71 21.90 -15.03
C SER A 457 -10.31 23.34 -14.72
N GLY A 458 -9.44 23.93 -15.55
CA GLY A 458 -8.87 25.25 -15.28
C GLY A 458 -7.57 25.12 -14.50
N ASP A 459 -7.62 25.29 -13.17
CA ASP A 459 -6.44 25.08 -12.31
C ASP A 459 -6.31 23.58 -11.97
N SER A 460 -5.36 22.93 -12.63
CA SER A 460 -4.96 21.54 -12.38
C SER A 460 -3.63 21.45 -11.62
N SER A 461 -3.15 22.53 -11.01
CA SER A 461 -1.88 22.52 -10.29
C SER A 461 -1.88 21.53 -9.12
N TYR A 462 -0.71 21.10 -8.67
CA TYR A 462 -0.61 20.29 -7.43
C TYR A 462 -1.16 21.06 -6.22
N SER A 463 -1.23 22.40 -6.29
CA SER A 463 -1.90 23.23 -5.28
C SER A 463 -3.41 23.03 -5.29
N ALA A 464 -4.03 23.00 -6.48
CA ALA A 464 -5.45 22.70 -6.64
C ALA A 464 -5.79 21.25 -6.24
N MET A 465 -4.91 20.30 -6.57
CA MET A 465 -5.03 18.91 -6.11
C MET A 465 -4.97 18.83 -4.58
N ALA A 466 -4.03 19.53 -3.93
CA ALA A 466 -3.90 19.55 -2.47
C ALA A 466 -5.17 20.12 -1.81
N LYS A 467 -5.71 21.24 -2.31
CA LYS A 467 -6.98 21.82 -1.85
C LYS A 467 -8.14 20.83 -1.97
N LYS A 468 -8.21 20.10 -3.10
CA LYS A 468 -9.26 19.11 -3.34
C LYS A 468 -9.13 17.90 -2.41
N TYR A 469 -7.91 17.44 -2.14
CA TYR A 469 -7.66 16.35 -1.19
C TYR A 469 -7.86 16.77 0.26
N GLN A 470 -7.46 17.98 0.64
CA GLN A 470 -7.75 18.57 1.95
C GLN A 470 -9.26 18.61 2.21
N LYS A 471 -10.05 19.06 1.24
CA LYS A 471 -11.52 19.03 1.35
C LYS A 471 -12.07 17.61 1.49
N TYR A 472 -11.45 16.63 0.84
CA TYR A 472 -11.84 15.22 0.96
C TYR A 472 -11.53 14.66 2.35
N LEU A 473 -10.34 14.92 2.90
CA LEU A 473 -9.91 14.41 4.21
C LEU A 473 -10.65 15.08 5.39
N PHE A 474 -10.80 16.40 5.34
CA PHE A 474 -11.32 17.18 6.48
C PHE A 474 -12.80 17.59 6.33
N GLY A 475 -13.41 17.37 5.16
CA GLY A 475 -14.81 17.69 4.91
C GLY A 475 -15.13 19.17 5.16
N ASP A 476 -16.10 19.44 6.04
CA ASP A 476 -16.50 20.80 6.42
C ASP A 476 -15.79 21.34 7.67
N ARG A 477 -14.82 20.58 8.22
CA ARG A 477 -13.98 21.05 9.34
C ARG A 477 -13.32 22.37 8.96
N GLN A 478 -13.48 23.35 9.82
CA GLN A 478 -12.81 24.64 9.66
C GLN A 478 -11.33 24.51 10.06
N PRO A 479 -10.42 25.26 9.41
CA PRO A 479 -9.05 25.36 9.87
C PRO A 479 -8.98 25.81 11.33
N ASN A 480 -7.94 25.36 12.03
CA ASN A 480 -7.65 25.79 13.39
C ASN A 480 -7.40 27.30 13.43
N ALA A 481 -7.71 27.92 14.57
CA ALA A 481 -7.43 29.33 14.77
C ALA A 481 -5.93 29.62 14.67
N PRO A 482 -5.54 30.82 14.19
CA PRO A 482 -4.15 31.26 14.22
C PRO A 482 -3.55 31.12 15.62
N LYS A 483 -2.31 30.65 15.70
CA LYS A 483 -1.61 30.42 16.97
C LYS A 483 -0.15 30.84 16.88
N PRO A 484 0.51 31.11 18.02
CA PRO A 484 1.94 31.35 18.05
C PRO A 484 2.72 30.19 17.42
N TYR A 485 3.90 30.49 16.89
CA TYR A 485 4.77 29.44 16.37
C TYR A 485 5.13 28.44 17.47
N THR A 486 5.00 27.15 17.16
CA THR A 486 5.17 26.06 18.12
C THR A 486 6.33 25.18 17.68
N SER A 487 7.20 24.82 18.61
CA SER A 487 8.24 23.80 18.39
C SER A 487 7.98 22.57 19.25
N THR A 488 8.37 21.41 18.73
CA THR A 488 8.38 20.15 19.48
C THR A 488 9.76 19.96 20.10
N VAL A 489 9.79 19.69 21.40
CA VAL A 489 11.03 19.41 22.14
C VAL A 489 10.86 18.07 22.83
N GLU A 490 11.63 17.07 22.39
CA GLU A 490 11.70 15.78 23.05
C GLU A 490 12.78 15.79 24.14
N MET A 491 12.41 15.39 25.35
CA MET A 491 13.34 15.14 26.45
C MET A 491 13.41 13.64 26.70
N VAL A 492 14.57 13.05 26.45
CA VAL A 492 14.82 11.63 26.75
C VAL A 492 15.13 11.51 28.24
N ASN A 493 14.29 10.81 28.99
CA ASN A 493 14.43 10.69 30.44
C ASN A 493 15.40 9.58 30.85
N VAL A 494 15.03 8.33 30.60
CA VAL A 494 15.82 7.14 30.98
C VAL A 494 16.02 6.24 29.77
N ILE A 495 17.23 5.74 29.60
CA ILE A 495 17.58 4.72 28.62
C ILE A 495 18.11 3.47 29.32
N ASP A 496 18.04 2.34 28.63
CA ASP A 496 18.71 1.11 29.04
C ASP A 496 20.08 1.03 28.36
N VAL A 497 21.11 0.69 29.14
CA VAL A 497 22.49 0.54 28.66
C VAL A 497 23.08 -0.79 29.13
N LYS A 498 24.03 -1.32 28.37
CA LYS A 498 24.82 -2.48 28.79
C LYS A 498 26.06 -1.99 29.53
N LYS A 499 26.31 -2.54 30.72
CA LYS A 499 27.52 -2.28 31.51
C LYS A 499 28.28 -3.57 31.75
N ASN A 500 29.59 -3.47 31.93
CA ASN A 500 30.45 -4.59 32.27
C ASN A 500 30.95 -4.44 33.70
N PHE A 501 30.86 -5.51 34.49
CA PHE A 501 31.49 -5.59 35.80
C PHE A 501 32.25 -6.91 35.89
N LEU A 502 33.57 -6.85 36.08
CA LEU A 502 34.47 -8.02 36.14
C LEU A 502 34.29 -9.02 34.97
N GLY A 503 34.10 -8.51 33.75
CA GLY A 503 33.90 -9.34 32.55
C GLY A 503 32.47 -9.86 32.34
N VAL A 504 31.54 -9.57 33.26
CA VAL A 504 30.12 -9.91 33.13
C VAL A 504 29.34 -8.70 32.63
N THR A 505 28.72 -8.85 31.45
CA THR A 505 27.81 -7.84 30.90
C THR A 505 26.44 -7.95 31.55
N TYR A 506 25.89 -6.83 32.01
CA TYR A 506 24.53 -6.75 32.57
C TYR A 506 23.81 -5.48 32.07
N ASN A 507 22.48 -5.53 32.06
CA ASN A 507 21.65 -4.38 31.70
C ASN A 507 21.52 -3.44 32.90
N SER A 508 21.74 -2.15 32.67
CA SER A 508 21.59 -1.07 33.63
C SER A 508 20.69 0.02 33.05
N LYS A 509 20.23 0.94 33.90
CA LYS A 509 19.48 2.13 33.48
C LYS A 509 20.33 3.36 33.67
N GLU A 510 20.28 4.26 32.71
CA GLU A 510 20.90 5.58 32.80
C GLU A 510 19.83 6.66 32.66
N THR A 511 19.78 7.56 33.64
CA THR A 511 18.97 8.78 33.54
C THR A 511 19.77 9.80 32.73
N LEU A 512 19.22 10.21 31.59
CA LEU A 512 19.72 11.33 30.79
C LEU A 512 19.08 12.66 31.22
N THR A 513 17.79 12.63 31.60
CA THR A 513 17.06 13.82 32.01
C THR A 513 16.06 13.50 33.13
N THR A 514 16.18 14.15 34.28
CA THR A 514 15.15 14.07 35.33
C THR A 514 13.92 14.92 34.98
N PHE A 515 12.79 14.68 35.63
CA PHE A 515 11.60 15.53 35.45
C PHE A 515 11.87 16.99 35.83
N ASP A 516 12.75 17.24 36.81
CA ASP A 516 13.14 18.59 37.25
C ASP A 516 13.98 19.30 36.20
N GLN A 517 14.89 18.57 35.56
CA GLN A 517 15.68 19.10 34.46
C GLN A 517 14.78 19.40 33.26
N ALA A 518 13.87 18.50 32.91
CA ALA A 518 12.91 18.73 31.83
C ALA A 518 12.03 19.97 32.10
N GLU A 519 11.54 20.12 33.35
CA GLU A 519 10.79 21.30 33.80
C GLU A 519 11.62 22.58 33.66
N LYS A 520 12.85 22.58 34.20
CA LYS A 520 13.76 23.71 34.15
C LYS A 520 14.05 24.13 32.70
N ILE A 521 14.43 23.18 31.85
CA ILE A 521 14.80 23.46 30.46
C ILE A 521 13.60 24.00 29.68
N ALA A 522 12.41 23.40 29.84
CA ALA A 522 11.22 23.86 29.15
C ALA A 522 10.81 25.29 29.57
N LEU A 523 10.92 25.62 30.86
CA LEU A 523 10.67 26.97 31.36
C LEU A 523 11.76 27.96 30.92
N GLU A 524 13.02 27.56 30.84
CA GLU A 524 14.10 28.39 30.30
C GLU A 524 13.88 28.72 28.82
N LEU A 525 13.52 27.73 28.00
CA LEU A 525 13.20 27.94 26.58
C LEU A 525 12.02 28.90 26.41
N LYS A 526 10.98 28.72 27.24
CA LYS A 526 9.84 29.64 27.27
C LYS A 526 10.27 31.07 27.63
N ASN A 527 11.07 31.23 28.67
CA ASN A 527 11.60 32.54 29.09
C ASN A 527 12.57 33.15 28.07
N ALA A 528 13.24 32.33 27.26
CA ALA A 528 14.09 32.77 26.17
C ALA A 528 13.31 33.27 24.94
N GLY A 529 11.98 33.11 24.93
CA GLY A 529 11.07 33.67 23.92
C GLY A 529 10.25 32.65 23.15
N LEU A 530 10.39 31.34 23.40
CA LEU A 530 9.60 30.31 22.74
C LEU A 530 8.20 30.25 23.37
N GLN A 531 7.22 30.93 22.76
CA GLN A 531 5.92 31.16 23.38
C GLN A 531 5.05 29.89 23.47
N SER A 532 5.23 28.95 22.53
CA SER A 532 4.47 27.70 22.47
C SER A 532 5.40 26.49 22.30
N ILE A 533 5.22 25.48 23.16
CA ILE A 533 6.09 24.30 23.22
C ILE A 533 5.22 23.04 23.32
N ASN A 534 5.47 22.10 22.41
CA ASN A 534 5.05 20.71 22.54
C ASN A 534 6.20 19.91 23.17
N LEU A 535 6.17 19.72 24.49
CA LEU A 535 7.20 18.97 25.21
C LEU A 535 6.85 17.48 25.18
N LYS A 536 7.65 16.66 24.48
CA LYS A 536 7.53 15.21 24.48
C LYS A 536 8.46 14.62 25.53
N LEU A 537 7.93 13.86 26.48
CA LEU A 537 8.75 13.12 27.46
C LEU A 537 8.85 11.66 27.06
N SER A 538 10.05 11.19 26.70
CA SER A 538 10.30 9.81 26.30
C SER A 538 11.13 9.04 27.33
N GLY A 539 10.86 7.74 27.45
CA GLY A 539 11.54 6.89 28.44
C GLY A 539 11.24 7.21 29.90
N TRP A 540 10.10 7.81 30.19
CA TRP A 540 9.68 8.21 31.54
C TRP A 540 9.16 7.05 32.42
N PHE A 541 8.95 5.86 31.85
CA PHE A 541 8.38 4.69 32.56
C PHE A 541 8.98 3.36 32.09
N GLY A 542 8.69 2.30 32.84
CA GLY A 542 8.61 0.92 32.31
C GLY A 542 9.91 0.28 31.82
N GLY A 543 11.06 0.82 32.20
CA GLY A 543 12.36 0.39 31.70
C GLY A 543 13.20 1.53 31.11
N GLY A 544 12.57 2.65 30.76
CA GLY A 544 13.19 3.70 29.95
C GLY A 544 12.60 3.72 28.54
N TYR A 545 13.33 4.32 27.59
CA TYR A 545 12.89 4.54 26.21
C TYR A 545 12.39 3.26 25.53
N ARG A 546 13.10 2.15 25.77
CA ARG A 546 12.78 0.80 25.32
C ARG A 546 12.02 0.01 26.39
N HIS A 547 10.77 0.38 26.62
CA HIS A 547 9.92 -0.27 27.61
C HIS A 547 9.29 -1.58 27.08
N GLY A 548 8.78 -2.40 28.01
CA GLY A 548 8.03 -3.62 27.67
C GLY A 548 6.54 -3.36 27.41
N LEU A 549 5.70 -4.39 27.52
CA LEU A 549 4.25 -4.27 27.38
C LEU A 549 3.63 -3.27 28.37
N LEU A 550 2.57 -2.58 27.97
CA LEU A 550 1.90 -1.51 28.72
C LEU A 550 0.85 -2.03 29.71
N ASN A 551 1.06 -3.20 30.32
CA ASN A 551 0.11 -3.79 31.28
C ASN A 551 -0.09 -2.91 32.53
N SER A 552 0.95 -2.18 32.91
CA SER A 552 0.93 -1.22 34.01
C SER A 552 1.99 -0.15 33.78
N ILE A 553 1.66 1.11 34.07
CA ILE A 553 2.65 2.20 34.00
C ILE A 553 3.38 2.32 35.34
N LYS A 554 4.70 2.11 35.31
CA LYS A 554 5.60 2.31 36.45
C LYS A 554 6.57 3.43 36.11
N VAL A 555 6.33 4.61 36.68
CA VAL A 555 7.18 5.80 36.46
C VAL A 555 8.61 5.52 36.93
N GLU A 556 9.59 5.98 36.15
CA GLU A 556 11.01 5.76 36.46
C GLU A 556 11.43 6.55 37.71
N LYS A 557 11.87 5.82 38.74
CA LYS A 557 12.41 6.43 39.97
C LYS A 557 13.66 7.26 39.69
N GLY A 558 14.51 6.82 38.76
CA GLY A 558 15.71 7.53 38.36
C GLY A 558 15.44 8.89 37.70
N ALA A 559 14.24 9.11 37.17
CA ALA A 559 13.81 10.40 36.62
C ALA A 559 13.12 11.30 37.67
N GLY A 560 12.75 10.76 38.85
CA GLY A 560 12.09 11.51 39.93
C GLY A 560 10.83 10.83 40.51
N GLY A 561 10.32 9.77 39.86
CA GLY A 561 9.15 9.02 40.33
C GLY A 561 7.79 9.71 40.12
N THR A 562 6.73 9.02 40.53
CA THR A 562 5.33 9.37 40.20
C THR A 562 4.88 10.73 40.71
N ASP A 563 5.15 11.03 41.99
CA ASP A 563 4.67 12.28 42.60
C ASP A 563 5.33 13.50 41.95
N ARG A 564 6.63 13.38 41.64
CA ARG A 564 7.36 14.44 40.96
C ARG A 564 6.88 14.62 39.52
N LEU A 565 6.66 13.53 38.78
CA LEU A 565 6.07 13.60 37.44
C LEU A 565 4.73 14.34 37.45
N LYS A 566 3.82 14.01 38.39
CA LYS A 566 2.52 14.68 38.51
C LYS A 566 2.67 16.18 38.75
N SER A 567 3.56 16.57 39.66
CA SER A 567 3.84 17.97 39.97
C SER A 567 4.42 18.73 38.76
N VAL A 568 5.39 18.13 38.06
CA VAL A 568 6.01 18.72 36.86
C VAL A 568 5.01 18.86 35.72
N TYR A 569 4.24 17.79 35.44
CA TYR A 569 3.21 17.80 34.40
C TYR A 569 2.18 18.91 34.66
N GLN A 570 1.68 19.03 35.89
CA GLN A 570 0.74 20.07 36.28
C GLN A 570 1.34 21.48 36.18
N ASN A 571 2.59 21.69 36.63
CA ASN A 571 3.23 23.00 36.57
C ASN A 571 3.49 23.44 35.12
N LEU A 572 4.01 22.55 34.27
CA LEU A 572 4.25 22.85 32.86
C LEU A 572 2.94 23.13 32.12
N THR A 573 1.90 22.33 32.37
CA THR A 573 0.56 22.55 31.79
C THR A 573 -0.03 23.89 32.24
N LYS A 574 0.11 24.26 33.53
CA LYS A 574 -0.31 25.56 34.05
C LYS A 574 0.46 26.72 33.41
N ASN A 575 1.70 26.48 33.01
CA ASN A 575 2.52 27.40 32.23
C ASN A 575 2.25 27.28 30.71
N GLY A 576 1.15 26.66 30.27
CA GLY A 576 0.76 26.62 28.86
C GLY A 576 1.69 25.80 27.95
N ILE A 577 2.51 24.91 28.52
CA ILE A 577 3.34 23.96 27.77
C ILE A 577 2.52 22.69 27.55
N ASN A 578 2.44 22.21 26.30
CA ASN A 578 1.74 20.97 25.98
C ASN A 578 2.66 19.78 26.26
N VAL A 579 2.47 19.08 27.37
CA VAL A 579 3.33 17.95 27.76
C VAL A 579 2.78 16.63 27.24
N PHE A 580 3.35 16.10 26.16
CA PHE A 580 3.01 14.80 25.58
C PHE A 580 3.82 13.69 26.23
N MET A 581 3.13 12.69 26.78
CA MET A 581 3.78 11.54 27.39
C MET A 581 3.94 10.44 26.32
N ASP A 582 5.18 10.05 26.04
CA ASP A 582 5.46 9.09 24.95
C ASP A 582 5.28 7.65 25.39
N ALA A 583 4.75 6.82 24.48
CA ALA A 583 4.68 5.38 24.63
C ALA A 583 4.68 4.66 23.27
N ASP A 584 5.20 3.44 23.27
CA ASP A 584 5.18 2.54 22.14
C ASP A 584 4.11 1.47 22.33
N VAL A 585 3.04 1.53 21.54
CA VAL A 585 1.95 0.55 21.61
C VAL A 585 2.18 -0.64 20.69
N GLN A 586 3.04 -0.50 19.67
CA GLN A 586 3.25 -1.47 18.58
C GLN A 586 4.47 -2.38 18.81
N TYR A 587 5.48 -1.89 19.54
CA TYR A 587 6.67 -2.67 19.88
C TYR A 587 6.82 -2.83 21.39
N ALA A 588 7.45 -3.95 21.78
CA ALA A 588 7.93 -4.14 23.14
C ALA A 588 9.37 -4.62 23.14
N TYR A 589 10.13 -4.19 24.13
CA TYR A 589 11.53 -4.56 24.28
C TYR A 589 11.73 -5.56 25.42
N SER A 590 12.75 -6.41 25.30
CA SER A 590 13.14 -7.28 26.41
C SER A 590 13.76 -6.44 27.52
N ASN A 591 13.16 -6.43 28.72
CA ASN A 591 13.79 -5.83 29.88
C ASN A 591 13.71 -6.75 31.11
N ALA A 592 14.62 -6.53 32.06
CA ALA A 592 14.73 -7.34 33.27
C ALA A 592 13.50 -7.22 34.21
N LEU A 593 12.68 -6.17 34.04
CA LEU A 593 11.51 -5.87 34.87
C LEU A 593 10.24 -6.60 34.40
N THR A 594 10.18 -7.10 33.16
CA THR A 594 9.05 -7.90 32.60
C THR A 594 9.30 -9.40 32.59
N PHE A 595 10.33 -9.90 33.28
CA PHE A 595 10.75 -11.31 33.23
C PHE A 595 11.09 -11.81 31.82
N GLY A 596 11.78 -10.98 31.02
CA GLY A 596 12.24 -11.35 29.69
C GLY A 596 11.27 -10.98 28.56
N LYS A 597 11.56 -11.54 27.38
CA LYS A 597 10.83 -11.38 26.11
C LYS A 597 9.29 -11.44 26.32
N PRO A 598 8.48 -10.64 25.59
CA PRO A 598 7.02 -10.79 25.62
C PRO A 598 6.58 -12.23 25.34
N ASN A 599 5.40 -12.64 25.80
CA ASN A 599 4.92 -13.99 25.49
C ASN A 599 4.81 -14.17 23.97
N ASN A 600 5.18 -15.34 23.45
CA ASN A 600 5.11 -15.61 22.00
C ASN A 600 3.72 -15.37 21.39
N ARG A 601 2.63 -15.50 22.16
CA ARG A 601 1.25 -15.20 21.70
C ARG A 601 0.98 -13.71 21.46
N ASP A 602 1.75 -12.84 22.10
CA ASP A 602 1.62 -11.39 22.02
C ASP A 602 2.57 -10.81 20.94
N ILE A 603 3.43 -11.65 20.34
CA ILE A 603 4.41 -11.27 19.31
C ILE A 603 3.87 -11.67 17.93
N ALA A 604 3.90 -10.74 16.98
CA ALA A 604 3.55 -11.00 15.58
C ALA A 604 4.60 -11.90 14.92
N SER A 605 4.18 -12.67 13.92
CA SER A 605 5.12 -13.45 13.08
C SER A 605 5.29 -12.77 11.73
N TYR A 606 6.52 -12.81 11.22
CA TYR A 606 6.82 -12.51 9.82
C TYR A 606 6.09 -13.45 8.87
N ILE A 607 5.96 -13.06 7.60
CA ILE A 607 5.32 -13.90 6.57
C ILE A 607 5.99 -15.28 6.44
N ASN A 608 7.31 -15.35 6.62
CA ASN A 608 8.11 -16.57 6.65
C ASN A 608 7.95 -17.40 7.96
N LYS A 609 7.02 -17.01 8.84
CA LYS A 609 6.68 -17.61 10.13
C LYS A 609 7.75 -17.48 11.23
N GLN A 610 8.83 -16.74 10.98
CA GLN A 610 9.77 -16.38 12.03
C GLN A 610 9.16 -15.36 13.01
N THR A 611 9.71 -15.28 14.22
CA THR A 611 9.28 -14.28 15.21
C THR A 611 9.53 -12.87 14.67
N GLY A 612 8.52 -12.00 14.71
CA GLY A 612 8.63 -10.59 14.29
C GLY A 612 9.54 -9.82 15.25
N ILE A 613 10.75 -9.53 14.80
CA ILE A 613 11.79 -8.84 15.57
C ILE A 613 12.44 -7.77 14.71
N TYR A 614 12.10 -6.52 14.94
CA TYR A 614 12.75 -5.43 14.24
C TYR A 614 14.09 -5.09 14.93
N MET A 615 15.09 -4.81 14.10
CA MET A 615 16.40 -4.30 14.48
C MET A 615 16.83 -3.32 13.40
N ASP A 616 17.50 -2.23 13.78
CA ASP A 616 17.95 -1.26 12.80
C ASP A 616 19.03 -1.84 11.88
N TYR A 617 19.12 -1.25 10.70
CA TYR A 617 20.11 -1.59 9.70
C TYR A 617 21.43 -0.90 10.02
N ASN A 618 22.54 -1.63 9.85
CA ASN A 618 23.86 -1.04 9.96
C ASN A 618 24.09 -0.16 8.71
N PRO A 619 24.40 1.15 8.88
CA PRO A 619 24.55 2.06 7.74
C PRO A 619 25.75 1.74 6.82
N VAL A 620 26.68 0.90 7.27
CA VAL A 620 27.86 0.47 6.49
C VAL A 620 27.60 -0.82 5.72
N THR A 621 26.91 -1.79 6.32
CA THR A 621 26.68 -3.11 5.72
C THR A 621 25.28 -3.28 5.12
N PHE A 622 24.39 -2.30 5.34
CA PHE A 622 22.97 -2.31 4.99
C PHE A 622 22.16 -3.45 5.61
N ARG A 623 22.74 -4.23 6.53
CA ARG A 623 22.12 -5.42 7.13
C ARG A 623 21.43 -5.11 8.45
N ALA A 624 20.28 -5.73 8.66
CA ALA A 624 19.59 -5.72 9.94
C ALA A 624 20.47 -6.35 11.05
N GLY A 625 20.25 -5.93 12.30
CA GLY A 625 20.96 -6.45 13.46
C GLY A 625 21.94 -5.46 14.11
N TYR A 626 21.80 -4.17 13.81
CA TYR A 626 22.64 -3.13 14.39
C TYR A 626 22.26 -2.76 15.83
N THR A 627 20.98 -2.92 16.18
CA THR A 627 20.44 -2.58 17.51
C THR A 627 19.80 -3.78 18.22
N SER A 628 19.57 -3.64 19.52
CA SER A 628 18.87 -4.66 20.32
C SER A 628 17.45 -4.90 19.81
N PRO A 629 16.93 -6.13 19.92
CA PRO A 629 15.64 -6.52 19.33
C PRO A 629 14.46 -5.74 19.90
N SER A 630 13.60 -5.24 19.01
CA SER A 630 12.22 -4.83 19.34
C SER A 630 11.24 -5.87 18.81
N TYR A 631 10.36 -6.38 19.68
CA TYR A 631 9.38 -7.39 19.31
C TYR A 631 8.14 -6.70 18.76
N MET A 632 7.79 -7.03 17.51
CA MET A 632 6.55 -6.58 16.87
C MET A 632 5.35 -7.23 17.56
N LEU A 633 4.35 -6.45 17.96
CA LEU A 633 3.22 -6.97 18.71
C LEU A 633 2.06 -7.36 17.80
N THR A 634 1.31 -8.38 18.20
CA THR A 634 0.04 -8.71 17.53
C THR A 634 -0.98 -7.59 17.76
N GLN A 635 -1.92 -7.43 16.83
CA GLN A 635 -3.03 -6.48 16.92
C GLN A 635 -3.81 -6.56 18.24
N ASP A 636 -3.94 -7.75 18.83
CA ASP A 636 -4.65 -7.92 20.11
C ASP A 636 -3.77 -7.50 21.31
N ALA A 637 -2.45 -7.69 21.22
CA ALA A 637 -1.51 -7.16 22.20
C ALA A 637 -1.44 -5.62 22.14
N VAL A 638 -1.49 -5.04 20.94
CA VAL A 638 -1.58 -3.59 20.75
C VAL A 638 -2.86 -3.04 21.39
N SER A 639 -4.03 -3.65 21.15
CA SER A 639 -5.28 -3.22 21.80
C SER A 639 -5.24 -3.36 23.34
N LYS A 640 -4.53 -4.35 23.89
CA LYS A 640 -4.28 -4.43 25.35
C LYS A 640 -3.36 -3.31 25.81
N ASN A 641 -2.33 -2.98 25.05
CA ASN A 641 -1.43 -1.87 25.34
C ASN A 641 -2.17 -0.53 25.40
N PHE A 642 -3.08 -0.25 24.45
CA PHE A 642 -3.95 0.94 24.50
C PHE A 642 -4.78 0.99 25.79
N LYS A 643 -5.40 -0.12 26.20
CA LYS A 643 -6.18 -0.19 27.45
C LYS A 643 -5.33 0.08 28.68
N GLY A 644 -4.16 -0.54 28.76
CA GLY A 644 -3.22 -0.35 29.86
C GLY A 644 -2.66 1.07 29.92
N LEU A 645 -2.35 1.66 28.76
CA LEU A 645 -1.96 3.06 28.62
C LEU A 645 -3.05 3.99 29.14
N MET A 646 -4.30 3.84 28.67
CA MET A 646 -5.43 4.65 29.10
C MET A 646 -5.65 4.57 30.63
N SER A 647 -5.63 3.37 31.20
CA SER A 647 -5.78 3.19 32.65
C SER A 647 -4.65 3.86 33.44
N GLY A 648 -3.42 3.78 32.94
CA GLY A 648 -2.29 4.45 33.55
C GLY A 648 -2.37 5.98 33.47
N TYR A 649 -2.80 6.50 32.32
CA TYR A 649 -2.89 7.95 32.08
C TYR A 649 -4.01 8.58 32.91
N GLU A 650 -5.15 7.91 33.04
CA GLU A 650 -6.24 8.32 33.92
C GLU A 650 -5.78 8.45 35.38
N LYS A 651 -5.05 7.45 35.91
CA LYS A 651 -4.49 7.47 37.28
C LYS A 651 -3.46 8.58 37.50
N LEU A 652 -2.78 8.99 36.43
CA LEU A 652 -1.75 10.02 36.46
C LEU A 652 -2.32 11.42 36.16
N GLY A 653 -3.56 11.53 35.67
CA GLY A 653 -4.15 12.79 35.23
C GLY A 653 -3.56 13.33 33.92
N ILE A 654 -3.02 12.45 33.07
CA ILE A 654 -2.43 12.80 31.78
C ILE A 654 -3.53 12.89 30.72
N LYS A 655 -3.44 13.90 29.86
CA LYS A 655 -4.40 14.14 28.75
C LYS A 655 -3.75 14.26 27.38
N ASN A 656 -2.42 14.37 27.30
CA ASN A 656 -1.70 14.44 26.03
C ASN A 656 -0.79 13.21 25.90
N VAL A 657 -0.93 12.46 24.81
CA VAL A 657 -0.20 11.21 24.55
C VAL A 657 0.61 11.32 23.26
N SER A 658 1.84 10.83 23.29
CA SER A 658 2.65 10.59 22.08
C SER A 658 2.69 9.09 21.79
N LEU A 659 2.27 8.70 20.60
CA LEU A 659 2.21 7.31 20.15
C LEU A 659 3.28 7.08 19.09
N ARG A 660 4.44 6.57 19.52
CA ARG A 660 5.72 6.63 18.79
C ARG A 660 5.69 6.16 17.34
N HIS A 661 4.91 5.12 17.02
CA HIS A 661 4.87 4.52 15.68
C HIS A 661 3.50 4.64 15.00
N ILE A 662 2.53 5.34 15.61
CA ILE A 662 1.20 5.52 15.01
C ILE A 662 1.30 6.60 13.93
N GLY A 663 0.92 6.24 12.71
CA GLY A 663 1.10 7.04 11.51
C GLY A 663 2.39 6.77 10.75
N GLU A 664 3.17 5.75 11.17
CA GLU A 664 4.40 5.30 10.52
C GLU A 664 4.32 3.80 10.19
N ASP A 665 4.07 2.95 11.19
CA ASP A 665 4.12 1.49 11.02
C ASP A 665 2.74 0.84 11.03
N ILE A 666 2.51 -0.06 10.08
CA ILE A 666 1.35 -0.96 10.00
C ILE A 666 1.87 -2.40 9.87
N LEU A 667 1.88 -3.13 10.98
CA LEU A 667 2.56 -4.42 11.12
C LEU A 667 1.58 -5.59 11.02
N ALA A 668 1.62 -6.35 9.92
CA ALA A 668 0.82 -7.56 9.81
C ALA A 668 1.29 -8.67 10.78
N ASN A 669 0.39 -9.61 11.07
CA ASN A 669 0.68 -10.81 11.85
C ASN A 669 0.34 -12.06 11.03
N TYR A 670 1.38 -12.78 10.59
CA TYR A 670 1.23 -13.98 9.77
C TYR A 670 1.11 -15.28 10.59
N THR A 671 0.87 -15.19 11.89
CA THR A 671 0.60 -16.35 12.76
C THR A 671 -0.74 -16.99 12.38
N ILE A 672 -0.75 -18.25 11.94
CA ILE A 672 -1.93 -18.93 11.35
C ILE A 672 -3.21 -18.79 12.19
N LYS A 673 -3.13 -18.92 13.52
CA LYS A 673 -4.32 -18.88 14.40
C LYS A 673 -4.82 -17.46 14.71
N THR A 674 -3.97 -16.45 14.61
CA THR A 674 -4.26 -15.06 14.98
C THR A 674 -3.99 -14.11 13.81
N TYR A 675 -4.08 -14.65 12.59
CA TYR A 675 -3.73 -13.99 11.34
C TYR A 675 -4.43 -12.64 11.22
N ALA A 676 -3.68 -11.63 10.82
CA ALA A 676 -4.21 -10.32 10.49
C ALA A 676 -3.26 -9.66 9.48
N GLU A 677 -3.76 -9.42 8.26
CA GLU A 677 -3.04 -8.66 7.25
C GLU A 677 -3.03 -7.15 7.57
N ARG A 678 -2.24 -6.35 6.82
CA ARG A 678 -1.99 -4.92 7.11
C ARG A 678 -3.27 -4.08 7.23
N GLN A 679 -4.25 -4.22 6.34
CA GLN A 679 -5.53 -3.50 6.36
C GLN A 679 -6.34 -3.84 7.61
N THR A 680 -6.43 -5.11 7.99
CA THR A 680 -7.10 -5.54 9.24
C THR A 680 -6.41 -4.94 10.46
N VAL A 681 -5.08 -4.90 10.47
CA VAL A 681 -4.30 -4.26 11.56
C VAL A 681 -4.54 -2.75 11.59
N LEU A 682 -4.49 -2.07 10.44
CA LEU A 682 -4.77 -0.64 10.30
C LEU A 682 -6.15 -0.28 10.89
N ASN A 683 -7.19 -1.04 10.52
CA ASN A 683 -8.54 -0.81 11.04
C ASN A 683 -8.59 -0.89 12.57
N LYS A 684 -7.92 -1.89 13.18
CA LYS A 684 -7.83 -2.02 14.64
C LYS A 684 -7.03 -0.91 15.30
N LEU A 685 -5.92 -0.48 14.70
CA LEU A 685 -5.13 0.66 15.20
C LEU A 685 -5.98 1.93 15.19
N LEU A 686 -6.67 2.17 14.07
CA LEU A 686 -7.53 3.33 13.87
C LEU A 686 -8.67 3.37 14.88
N ASP A 687 -9.33 2.24 15.17
CA ASP A 687 -10.37 2.17 16.21
C ASP A 687 -9.84 2.56 17.60
N ASN A 688 -8.64 2.11 17.95
CA ASN A 688 -8.00 2.48 19.22
C ASN A 688 -7.66 3.99 19.29
N VAL A 689 -7.20 4.58 18.18
CA VAL A 689 -6.89 6.02 18.08
C VAL A 689 -8.18 6.85 18.18
N LYS A 690 -9.25 6.44 17.49
CA LYS A 690 -10.58 7.07 17.61
C LYS A 690 -11.12 7.01 19.04
N GLU A 691 -10.85 5.93 19.78
CA GLU A 691 -11.25 5.82 21.19
C GLU A 691 -10.53 6.86 22.07
N LEU A 692 -9.23 7.10 21.83
CA LEU A 692 -8.48 8.14 22.55
C LEU A 692 -9.01 9.54 22.26
N ASP A 693 -9.22 9.86 20.98
CA ASP A 693 -9.77 11.15 20.54
C ASP A 693 -11.15 11.40 21.17
N LYS A 694 -12.05 10.41 21.12
CA LYS A 694 -13.37 10.46 21.75
C LYS A 694 -13.33 10.70 23.27
N LYS A 695 -12.26 10.24 23.95
CA LYS A 695 -12.04 10.47 25.40
C LYS A 695 -11.38 11.82 25.70
N GLY A 696 -11.16 12.65 24.69
CA GLY A 696 -10.59 13.98 24.80
C GLY A 696 -9.08 13.98 25.10
N TYR A 697 -8.36 12.94 24.65
CA TYR A 697 -6.91 12.99 24.66
C TYR A 697 -6.41 13.82 23.48
N LYS A 698 -5.37 14.62 23.71
CA LYS A 698 -4.57 15.16 22.61
C LYS A 698 -3.56 14.14 22.15
N ILE A 699 -3.46 13.91 20.84
CA ILE A 699 -2.68 12.81 20.28
C ILE A 699 -1.56 13.38 19.41
N MET A 700 -0.32 13.02 19.77
CA MET A 700 0.84 13.18 18.92
C MET A 700 1.16 11.84 18.25
N GLY A 701 1.20 11.82 16.92
CA GLY A 701 1.65 10.69 16.12
C GLY A 701 2.98 10.99 15.42
N SER A 702 3.47 10.02 14.66
CA SER A 702 4.69 10.13 13.85
C SER A 702 4.34 9.98 12.37
N THR A 703 5.13 10.60 11.48
CA THR A 703 5.04 10.52 10.00
C THR A 703 3.71 11.02 9.39
N GLY A 704 2.56 10.50 9.82
CA GLY A 704 1.25 11.07 9.54
C GLY A 704 0.43 10.35 8.46
N ASP A 705 0.45 9.02 8.41
CA ASP A 705 -0.41 8.26 7.47
C ASP A 705 -1.87 8.73 7.51
N ALA A 706 -2.45 8.92 6.33
CA ALA A 706 -3.78 9.50 6.09
C ALA A 706 -4.92 9.02 7.03
N PRO A 707 -5.03 7.73 7.40
CA PRO A 707 -6.14 7.26 8.21
C PRO A 707 -6.16 7.90 9.61
N PHE A 708 -5.00 8.29 10.11
CA PHE A 708 -4.84 8.84 11.47
C PHE A 708 -4.95 10.36 11.52
N VAL A 709 -4.58 11.10 10.45
CA VAL A 709 -4.33 12.56 10.53
C VAL A 709 -5.49 13.38 11.06
N GLN A 710 -6.75 12.96 10.81
CA GLN A 710 -7.93 13.67 11.31
C GLN A 710 -8.08 13.61 12.85
N TYR A 711 -7.45 12.64 13.49
CA TYR A 711 -7.47 12.38 14.94
C TYR A 711 -6.18 12.81 15.65
N LEU A 712 -5.18 13.30 14.90
CA LEU A 712 -3.93 13.78 15.47
C LEU A 712 -3.99 15.29 15.69
N ASP A 713 -3.46 15.75 16.83
CA ASP A 713 -3.21 17.17 17.10
C ASP A 713 -1.83 17.58 16.58
N VAL A 714 -0.84 16.69 16.70
CA VAL A 714 0.55 16.92 16.32
C VAL A 714 1.12 15.72 15.58
N ILE A 715 1.76 15.96 14.44
CA ILE A 715 2.58 14.97 13.72
C ILE A 715 4.04 15.36 13.93
N ASN A 716 4.78 14.58 14.72
CA ASN A 716 6.20 14.81 14.92
C ASN A 716 7.00 13.95 13.92
N GLY A 717 7.63 14.60 12.93
CA GLY A 717 8.39 13.91 11.88
C GLY A 717 7.61 13.72 10.56
N LEU A 718 6.76 14.67 10.18
CA LEU A 718 6.09 14.67 8.87
C LEU A 718 7.14 14.67 7.75
N PRO A 719 7.04 13.80 6.72
CA PRO A 719 7.86 13.92 5.52
C PRO A 719 7.57 15.25 4.79
N ILE A 720 8.55 16.16 4.81
CA ILE A 720 8.51 17.45 4.09
C ILE A 720 9.53 17.52 2.94
N GLU A 721 10.14 16.38 2.61
CA GLU A 721 10.99 16.17 1.44
C GLU A 721 10.54 14.90 0.70
N SER A 722 10.75 14.85 -0.61
CA SER A 722 10.52 13.65 -1.44
C SER A 722 11.65 12.63 -1.27
N ALA A 723 11.50 11.43 -1.84
CA ALA A 723 12.57 10.43 -1.85
C ALA A 723 13.67 10.73 -2.88
N ASP A 724 13.45 11.72 -3.75
CA ASP A 724 14.38 12.16 -4.80
C ASP A 724 14.70 11.03 -5.79
N HIS A 725 13.67 10.28 -6.19
CA HIS A 725 13.80 9.24 -7.22
C HIS A 725 14.43 9.82 -8.48
N ASP A 726 15.36 9.08 -9.09
CA ASP A 726 16.15 9.52 -10.25
C ASP A 726 15.30 10.11 -11.38
N LYS A 727 14.13 9.50 -11.66
CA LYS A 727 13.20 9.95 -12.72
C LYS A 727 12.30 11.13 -12.35
N THR A 728 12.26 11.57 -11.10
CA THR A 728 11.47 12.75 -10.69
C THR A 728 12.25 14.05 -10.92
N ASP A 729 11.55 15.17 -11.11
CA ASP A 729 12.16 16.45 -11.50
C ASP A 729 12.39 17.39 -10.33
N TYR A 730 11.46 17.46 -9.38
CA TYR A 730 11.59 18.26 -8.15
C TYR A 730 10.57 17.88 -7.07
N SER A 731 10.94 18.10 -5.82
CA SER A 731 10.08 17.96 -4.64
C SER A 731 9.06 19.12 -4.55
N VAL A 732 7.86 18.81 -4.05
CA VAL A 732 6.81 19.79 -3.71
C VAL A 732 6.27 19.52 -2.31
N PRO A 733 5.85 20.54 -1.54
CA PRO A 733 5.38 20.35 -0.17
C PRO A 733 3.92 19.86 -0.10
N PHE A 734 3.52 18.90 -0.94
CA PHE A 734 2.13 18.47 -1.08
C PHE A 734 1.53 17.99 0.25
N THR A 735 2.29 17.24 1.05
CA THR A 735 1.87 16.83 2.41
C THR A 735 1.53 18.01 3.31
N ALA A 736 2.43 19.00 3.36
CA ALA A 736 2.22 20.22 4.13
C ALA A 736 1.05 21.04 3.58
N MET A 737 0.88 21.15 2.27
CA MET A 737 -0.24 21.86 1.66
C MET A 737 -1.61 21.30 2.09
N VAL A 738 -1.71 19.98 2.21
CA VAL A 738 -2.95 19.32 2.63
C VAL A 738 -3.20 19.53 4.13
N LEU A 739 -2.16 19.46 4.98
CA LEU A 739 -2.29 19.44 6.44
C LEU A 739 -2.24 20.83 7.11
N SER A 740 -1.60 21.82 6.47
CA SER A 740 -1.39 23.14 7.07
C SER A 740 -2.71 23.82 7.43
N GLY A 741 -2.80 24.32 8.66
CA GLY A 741 -4.02 24.86 9.25
C GLY A 741 -4.94 23.83 9.91
N TYR A 742 -4.72 22.52 9.74
CA TYR A 742 -5.58 21.48 10.31
C TYR A 742 -4.90 20.66 11.41
N VAL A 743 -3.61 20.37 11.27
CA VAL A 743 -2.82 19.56 12.21
C VAL A 743 -1.48 20.26 12.42
N ASP A 744 -0.94 20.29 13.65
CA ASP A 744 0.45 20.73 13.84
C ASP A 744 1.40 19.69 13.31
N TYR A 745 2.48 20.13 12.67
CA TYR A 745 3.51 19.20 12.24
C TYR A 745 4.90 19.79 12.37
N THR A 746 5.85 18.91 12.64
CA THR A 746 7.28 19.22 12.66
C THR A 746 8.02 18.23 11.77
N TYR A 747 9.23 18.59 11.36
CA TYR A 747 10.14 17.65 10.68
C TYR A 747 10.90 16.77 11.68
N LYS A 748 11.90 16.04 11.17
CA LYS A 748 12.93 15.35 11.96
C LYS A 748 13.69 16.35 12.86
N PRO A 749 14.30 15.89 13.96
CA PRO A 749 15.04 16.75 14.88
C PRO A 749 16.21 17.47 14.19
N ILE A 750 16.16 18.80 14.12
CA ILE A 750 17.16 19.57 13.34
C ILE A 750 18.54 19.60 14.01
N ASN A 751 18.61 19.43 15.33
CA ASN A 751 19.89 19.39 16.06
C ASN A 751 20.70 18.09 15.85
N LEU A 752 20.10 17.08 15.21
CA LEU A 752 20.78 15.85 14.80
C LEU A 752 21.08 15.82 13.29
N SER A 753 20.71 16.88 12.57
CA SER A 753 20.96 17.06 11.15
C SER A 753 22.28 17.81 10.91
N ASN A 754 22.92 17.53 9.78
CA ASN A 754 24.11 18.22 9.31
C ASN A 754 23.83 19.17 8.12
N SER A 755 22.55 19.44 7.85
CA SER A 755 22.10 20.12 6.62
C SER A 755 21.79 21.62 6.80
N GLU A 756 22.18 22.26 7.90
CA GLU A 756 21.97 23.71 8.05
C GLU A 756 22.75 24.52 6.98
N PRO A 757 22.15 25.57 6.36
CA PRO A 757 20.87 26.19 6.70
C PRO A 757 19.63 25.59 6.00
N ALA A 758 19.77 24.54 5.18
CA ALA A 758 18.70 24.01 4.33
C ALA A 758 17.47 23.54 5.14
N ASP A 759 17.68 22.95 6.31
CA ASP A 759 16.56 22.54 7.18
C ASP A 759 15.69 23.72 7.61
N LEU A 760 16.30 24.84 8.00
CA LEU A 760 15.56 26.05 8.39
C LEU A 760 14.79 26.65 7.21
N LEU A 761 15.40 26.63 6.01
CA LEU A 761 14.74 27.06 4.78
C LEU A 761 13.51 26.19 4.49
N LYS A 762 13.64 24.86 4.65
CA LYS A 762 12.58 23.90 4.40
C LYS A 762 11.42 24.00 5.40
N LEU A 763 11.71 24.25 6.67
CA LEU A 763 10.68 24.53 7.67
C LEU A 763 9.86 25.78 7.31
N VAL A 764 10.50 26.83 6.76
CA VAL A 764 9.80 28.06 6.33
C VAL A 764 9.00 27.83 5.04
N GLU A 765 9.52 27.09 4.07
CA GLU A 765 8.79 26.74 2.83
C GLU A 765 7.51 25.96 3.13
N THR A 766 7.56 25.04 4.09
CA THR A 766 6.46 24.10 4.38
C THR A 766 5.55 24.55 5.53
N GLY A 767 5.85 25.66 6.20
CA GLY A 767 5.10 26.11 7.38
C GLY A 767 5.21 25.18 8.58
N ALA A 768 6.26 24.36 8.65
CA ALA A 768 6.48 23.38 9.71
C ALA A 768 7.12 24.01 10.96
N GLY A 769 6.82 23.43 12.12
CA GLY A 769 7.54 23.72 13.37
C GLY A 769 8.87 22.97 13.44
N ALA A 770 9.82 23.51 14.21
CA ALA A 770 11.06 22.80 14.51
C ALA A 770 10.83 21.65 15.51
N SER A 771 11.59 20.58 15.33
CA SER A 771 11.71 19.50 16.32
C SER A 771 13.14 19.45 16.86
N PHE A 772 13.29 19.22 18.15
CA PHE A 772 14.58 19.05 18.82
C PHE A 772 14.54 17.85 19.75
N ILE A 773 15.64 17.10 19.84
CA ILE A 773 15.85 16.12 20.92
C ILE A 773 16.91 16.66 21.87
N LEU A 774 16.55 16.83 23.14
CA LEU A 774 17.40 17.40 24.17
C LEU A 774 17.58 16.43 25.35
N THR A 775 18.73 16.55 26.02
CA THR A 775 19.09 15.82 27.23
C THR A 775 19.61 16.78 28.30
N GLY A 776 19.38 16.44 29.58
CA GLY A 776 19.83 17.22 30.73
C GLY A 776 21.20 16.83 31.28
N GLN A 777 21.88 15.85 30.67
CA GLN A 777 23.17 15.33 31.10
C GLN A 777 24.09 15.06 29.91
N HIS A 778 25.38 15.00 30.22
CA HIS A 778 26.44 14.90 29.22
C HIS A 778 26.43 13.61 28.39
N TYR A 779 26.72 13.76 27.09
CA TYR A 779 26.64 12.72 26.06
C TYR A 779 27.65 11.56 26.26
N THR A 780 28.64 11.72 27.13
CA THR A 780 29.64 10.66 27.44
C THR A 780 29.00 9.38 27.98
N LYS A 781 27.77 9.45 28.49
CA LYS A 781 26.98 8.28 28.87
C LYS A 781 26.46 7.46 27.68
N LEU A 782 26.46 8.04 26.49
CA LEU A 782 25.87 7.49 25.27
C LEU A 782 26.89 6.79 24.37
N SER A 783 28.17 7.18 24.44
CA SER A 783 29.21 6.77 23.48
C SER A 783 29.43 5.26 23.39
N SER A 784 29.16 4.53 24.48
CA SER A 784 29.29 3.07 24.55
C SER A 784 27.94 2.35 24.51
N SER A 785 26.88 3.04 24.08
CA SER A 785 25.51 2.52 24.06
C SER A 785 24.93 2.54 22.64
N GLU A 786 23.84 1.81 22.42
CA GLU A 786 23.07 1.86 21.17
C GLU A 786 22.35 3.21 20.96
N PHE A 787 22.41 4.12 21.94
CA PHE A 787 21.89 5.48 21.87
C PHE A 787 22.95 6.53 21.48
N HIS A 788 24.10 6.11 20.93
CA HIS A 788 25.18 7.02 20.51
C HIS A 788 24.75 8.05 19.45
N TYR A 789 23.66 7.79 18.72
CA TYR A 789 23.06 8.73 17.76
C TYR A 789 22.53 10.02 18.42
N LEU A 790 22.35 10.05 19.74
CA LEU A 790 21.98 11.25 20.51
C LEU A 790 23.20 12.14 20.85
N TYR A 791 24.17 12.22 19.93
CA TYR A 791 25.47 12.87 20.15
C TYR A 791 25.39 14.39 20.35
N SER A 792 24.41 15.07 19.74
CA SER A 792 24.24 16.52 19.79
C SER A 792 22.93 16.89 20.49
N THR A 793 22.78 16.48 21.76
CA THR A 793 21.51 16.63 22.50
C THR A 793 21.64 17.32 23.85
N GLU A 794 22.84 17.48 24.41
CA GLU A 794 22.98 18.12 25.73
C GLU A 794 22.56 19.59 25.66
N TYR A 795 21.50 19.95 26.37
CA TYR A 795 20.94 21.30 26.30
C TYR A 795 21.94 22.37 26.74
N ALA A 796 22.78 22.09 27.74
CA ALA A 796 23.78 23.05 28.20
C ALA A 796 24.76 23.47 27.09
N ASP A 797 25.07 22.56 26.16
CA ASP A 797 26.02 22.79 25.08
C ASP A 797 25.37 23.45 23.85
N ILE A 798 24.12 23.07 23.54
CA ILE A 798 23.46 23.50 22.29
C ILE A 798 22.36 24.56 22.50
N LYS A 799 22.16 25.03 23.73
CA LYS A 799 21.12 26.02 24.09
C LYS A 799 21.10 27.22 23.16
N ASP A 800 22.25 27.82 22.89
CA ASP A 800 22.33 29.04 22.07
C ASP A 800 21.93 28.77 20.61
N ASN A 801 22.29 27.60 20.07
CA ASN A 801 21.89 27.16 18.74
C ASN A 801 20.38 26.94 18.67
N VAL A 802 19.82 26.21 19.64
CA VAL A 802 18.36 25.97 19.75
C VAL A 802 17.61 27.30 19.86
N VAL A 803 18.09 28.22 20.72
CA VAL A 803 17.47 29.52 20.92
C VAL A 803 17.52 30.39 19.67
N THR A 804 18.65 30.37 18.96
CA THR A 804 18.83 31.11 17.71
C THR A 804 17.91 30.57 16.62
N ALA A 805 17.85 29.25 16.45
CA ALA A 805 17.02 28.60 15.45
C ALA A 805 15.53 28.93 15.63
N PHE A 806 14.97 28.76 16.84
CA PHE A 806 13.55 29.05 17.03
C PHE A 806 13.25 30.54 16.89
N LYS A 807 14.12 31.46 17.33
CA LYS A 807 13.88 32.90 17.16
C LYS A 807 13.82 33.30 15.69
N LYS A 808 14.71 32.71 14.87
CA LYS A 808 14.71 32.91 13.42
C LYS A 808 13.40 32.40 12.81
N LEU A 809 12.94 31.21 13.21
CA LEU A 809 11.71 30.60 12.70
C LEU A 809 10.44 31.32 13.18
N GLU A 810 10.37 31.72 14.46
CA GLU A 810 9.29 32.54 15.02
C GLU A 810 9.16 33.86 14.26
N ALA A 811 10.28 34.55 14.02
CA ALA A 811 10.28 35.80 13.27
C ALA A 811 9.80 35.60 11.82
N ALA A 812 10.24 34.52 11.17
CA ALA A 812 9.84 34.18 9.80
C ALA A 812 8.35 33.83 9.72
N GLN A 813 7.88 32.98 10.62
CA GLN A 813 6.59 32.31 10.53
C GLN A 813 5.50 32.92 11.43
N LYS A 814 5.77 34.03 12.11
CA LYS A 814 4.81 34.73 12.99
C LYS A 814 3.40 34.89 12.41
N ASN A 815 3.30 35.11 11.10
CA ASN A 815 2.04 35.32 10.41
C ASN A 815 1.63 34.14 9.49
N THR A 816 2.44 33.08 9.40
CA THR A 816 2.19 31.98 8.46
C THR A 816 1.99 30.64 9.18
N TYR A 817 2.61 30.45 10.36
CA TYR A 817 2.46 29.22 11.14
C TYR A 817 0.99 28.95 11.49
N GLY A 818 0.53 27.73 11.22
CA GLY A 818 -0.85 27.33 11.44
C GLY A 818 -1.88 27.97 10.50
N SER A 819 -1.48 28.73 9.49
CA SER A 819 -2.38 29.19 8.42
C SER A 819 -2.42 28.16 7.30
N VAL A 820 -3.55 28.02 6.62
CA VAL A 820 -3.67 27.11 5.46
C VAL A 820 -2.77 27.61 4.34
N ILE A 821 -1.93 26.73 3.80
CA ILE A 821 -1.18 27.00 2.58
C ILE A 821 -2.16 26.96 1.41
N ALA A 822 -2.36 28.11 0.78
CA ALA A 822 -3.27 28.25 -0.36
C ALA A 822 -2.60 27.86 -1.68
N LYS A 823 -1.30 28.16 -1.82
CA LYS A 823 -0.57 27.95 -3.06
C LYS A 823 0.92 27.75 -2.77
N HIS A 824 1.56 26.87 -3.53
CA HIS A 824 3.02 26.77 -3.58
C HIS A 824 3.48 26.84 -5.03
N GLU A 825 4.53 27.62 -5.30
CA GLU A 825 4.99 27.95 -6.65
C GLU A 825 6.50 27.81 -6.75
N ARG A 826 6.98 27.22 -7.84
CA ARG A 826 8.40 27.24 -8.20
C ARG A 826 8.67 28.49 -9.03
N LEU A 827 9.38 29.48 -8.47
CA LEU A 827 9.71 30.73 -9.15
C LEU A 827 10.94 30.60 -10.06
N ALA A 828 11.88 29.74 -9.66
CA ALA A 828 13.03 29.32 -10.44
C ALA A 828 13.50 27.94 -9.94
N GLU A 829 14.51 27.36 -10.57
CA GLU A 829 15.18 26.20 -9.99
C GLU A 829 15.67 26.53 -8.57
N LYS A 830 15.27 25.71 -7.59
CA LYS A 830 15.64 25.88 -6.17
C LYS A 830 15.20 27.21 -5.54
N VAL A 831 14.19 27.87 -6.11
CA VAL A 831 13.54 29.06 -5.52
C VAL A 831 12.04 28.88 -5.51
N TYR A 832 11.45 28.92 -4.32
CA TYR A 832 10.05 28.58 -4.10
C TYR A 832 9.30 29.67 -3.34
N LYS A 833 8.00 29.78 -3.59
CA LYS A 833 7.09 30.70 -2.91
C LYS A 833 5.88 29.95 -2.36
N THR A 834 5.62 30.13 -1.07
CA THR A 834 4.46 29.59 -0.36
C THR A 834 3.54 30.73 0.00
N THR A 835 2.27 30.66 -0.42
CA THR A 835 1.24 31.68 -0.12
C THR A 835 0.16 31.07 0.75
N TYR A 836 -0.26 31.80 1.78
CA TYR A 836 -1.22 31.37 2.79
C TYR A 836 -2.58 32.06 2.59
N THR A 837 -3.66 31.43 3.08
CA THR A 837 -5.03 31.95 2.93
C THR A 837 -5.26 33.29 3.62
N ASN A 838 -4.42 33.65 4.59
CA ASN A 838 -4.45 34.96 5.25
C ASN A 838 -3.71 36.07 4.48
N GLY A 839 -3.23 35.79 3.27
CA GLY A 839 -2.56 36.72 2.37
C GLY A 839 -1.06 36.93 2.64
N TYR A 840 -0.48 36.24 3.61
CA TYR A 840 0.98 36.23 3.81
C TYR A 840 1.66 35.22 2.89
N TYR A 841 2.95 35.43 2.64
CA TYR A 841 3.76 34.52 1.86
C TYR A 841 5.18 34.40 2.42
N ALA A 842 5.85 33.31 2.06
CA ALA A 842 7.28 33.10 2.23
C ALA A 842 7.93 32.82 0.87
N VAL A 843 9.11 33.40 0.62
CA VAL A 843 9.95 33.05 -0.54
C VAL A 843 11.26 32.51 -0.01
N VAL A 844 11.65 31.34 -0.49
CA VAL A 844 12.83 30.60 -0.02
C VAL A 844 13.77 30.36 -1.19
N ASN A 845 15.04 30.74 -1.02
CA ASN A 845 16.10 30.59 -2.01
C ASN A 845 17.15 29.61 -1.52
N TYR A 846 17.20 28.42 -2.12
CA TYR A 846 18.20 27.39 -1.81
C TYR A 846 19.49 27.52 -2.62
N THR A 847 19.55 28.47 -3.57
CA THR A 847 20.72 28.64 -4.45
C THR A 847 21.86 29.39 -3.75
N ASP A 848 23.06 29.28 -4.31
CA ASP A 848 24.25 30.03 -3.89
C ASP A 848 24.30 31.46 -4.48
N LYS A 849 23.21 31.94 -5.07
CA LYS A 849 23.13 33.28 -5.69
C LYS A 849 21.90 34.03 -5.19
N ASP A 850 22.01 35.35 -5.13
CA ASP A 850 20.85 36.19 -4.85
C ASP A 850 19.81 36.05 -5.97
N TYR A 851 18.54 36.00 -5.58
CA TYR A 851 17.40 35.94 -6.49
C TYR A 851 16.55 37.21 -6.36
N GLN A 852 16.05 37.71 -7.50
CA GLN A 852 15.12 38.84 -7.51
C GLN A 852 14.01 38.62 -8.53
N TYR A 853 12.80 39.05 -8.19
CA TYR A 853 11.65 39.05 -9.09
C TYR A 853 10.75 40.26 -8.78
N THR A 854 9.90 40.64 -9.74
CA THR A 854 8.87 41.65 -9.53
C THR A 854 7.56 40.96 -9.15
N ASN A 855 6.98 41.32 -8.01
CA ASN A 855 5.73 40.73 -7.54
C ASN A 855 4.49 41.36 -8.21
N GLU A 856 3.31 40.82 -7.90
CA GLU A 856 2.02 41.31 -8.42
C GLU A 856 1.71 42.78 -8.08
N GLN A 857 2.39 43.34 -7.08
CA GLN A 857 2.29 44.75 -6.67
C GLN A 857 3.37 45.63 -7.34
N ASN A 858 4.01 45.15 -8.42
CA ASN A 858 5.10 45.84 -9.13
C ASN A 858 6.29 46.22 -8.24
N THR A 859 6.50 45.49 -7.15
CA THR A 859 7.62 45.71 -6.22
C THR A 859 8.73 44.70 -6.49
N VAL A 860 9.98 45.15 -6.54
CA VAL A 860 11.15 44.27 -6.65
C VAL A 860 11.40 43.61 -5.31
N VAL A 861 11.28 42.28 -5.30
CA VAL A 861 11.53 41.44 -4.14
C VAL A 861 12.90 40.80 -4.32
N LYS A 862 13.77 40.92 -3.30
CA LYS A 862 15.13 40.35 -3.30
C LYS A 862 15.27 39.34 -2.17
N VAL A 863 15.81 38.16 -2.49
CA VAL A 863 16.10 37.08 -1.54
C VAL A 863 17.56 36.71 -1.69
N LYS A 864 18.32 36.79 -0.60
CA LYS A 864 19.75 36.44 -0.62
C LYS A 864 19.95 34.95 -0.91
N ALA A 865 21.15 34.60 -1.35
CA ALA A 865 21.59 33.20 -1.41
C ALA A 865 21.37 32.48 -0.07
N LYS A 866 20.84 31.25 -0.12
CA LYS A 866 20.58 30.41 1.08
C LYS A 866 19.78 31.12 2.18
N ASP A 867 18.79 31.92 1.78
CA ASP A 867 17.98 32.73 2.69
C ASP A 867 16.49 32.71 2.31
N PHE A 868 15.67 33.32 3.16
CA PHE A 868 14.24 33.49 2.92
C PHE A 868 13.79 34.92 3.22
N ILE A 869 12.59 35.25 2.75
CA ILE A 869 11.85 36.43 3.16
C ILE A 869 10.39 36.05 3.42
N THR A 870 9.72 36.81 4.28
CA THR A 870 8.27 36.71 4.45
C THR A 870 7.63 38.08 4.32
N GLY A 871 6.39 38.11 3.82
CA GLY A 871 5.70 39.36 3.51
C GLY A 871 4.20 39.20 3.40
N LYS A 872 3.48 40.32 3.25
CA LYS A 872 2.05 40.35 2.99
C LYS A 872 1.82 40.68 1.52
N GLY A 873 1.12 39.81 0.80
CA GLY A 873 0.70 40.02 -0.58
C GLY A 873 -0.68 40.67 -0.69
N GLY A 874 -1.14 40.86 -1.93
CA GLY A 874 -2.56 41.08 -2.22
C GLY A 874 -3.37 39.84 -1.87
N ALA A 875 -4.63 40.02 -1.44
CA ALA A 875 -5.48 38.89 -1.03
C ALA A 875 -5.60 37.88 -2.19
N ALA A 876 -5.15 36.65 -1.96
CA ALA A 876 -5.43 35.54 -2.86
C ALA A 876 -6.94 35.29 -2.80
N ASN A 877 -7.66 35.63 -3.88
CA ASN A 877 -9.08 35.36 -3.98
C ASN A 877 -9.28 33.84 -3.96
N GLY A 878 -9.71 33.31 -2.82
CA GLY A 878 -10.07 31.91 -2.66
C GLY A 878 -11.38 31.63 -3.38
N ASN A 879 -11.29 31.30 -4.67
CA ASN A 879 -12.32 30.53 -5.35
C ASN A 879 -11.91 29.05 -5.35
#